data_AF-A0A4Y2X0P6-F1
#
_entry.id   AF-A0A4Y2X0P6-F1
#
_cell.length_a   1.000
_cell.length_b   1.000
_cell.length_c   1.000
_cell.angle_alpha   90.00
_cell.angle_beta   90.00
_cell.angle_gamma   90.00
#
_symmetry.space_group_name_H-M   'P 1'
#
loop_
_entity.id
_entity.type
_entity.pdbx_description
1 polymer ?
#
loop_
_entity_poly.entity_id
_entity_poly.type
_entity_poly.pdbx_seq_one_letter_code
_entity_poly.pdbx_strand_id
1 'polypeptide(L)'
;MSFGISWNSRGYRSRIDDIKSMINKYQPVCIGLQETFLKSTVSTKVRGYNCTRKDVATEISSSGGVCILTSNLYPKPFILIGDFNGHSTLWGNNDTNSRGRQIEQLISDHCLCLLNKDQKTYFHEPSRTFHSLDLAICSPSLYPLLSFDVGNDLCGSDHFPLLLSYAENSICVTERPRSYIFQRADWSKFSELAEITDTMVQTASINDAVQIVTELILRAADASIPKSSSRPCRLRKPWWNDACRDAYKKQKKLWDRFRRYPTTANLIAFKGAKAFARRVRRQSQRESFIRYVSSITSFTTSKESWRKVKAVNGLYQDFTLPILRIGTTVFSSPEHIAHVLGHSFAKVSSSDSYSPAFKVIRDRAEKTPIFFNSEQHCSYNCDFKMFELKKALSQCRNTSPGPDGIAYCMINHLNEDSLFNILQLFNRIWKEGIYPTKWREAIVIPILKPGKDSADPMSYRPIALTSCLSKTLERMVNARLIYVLETSNFIPLQQSGFRKKLSTIDNAVYLETQVRNAFLRRTHLVSVFFDIEKAYDRTWRYGILKTLANVGFCGNLPIFIQNFLLLRSFKVRIGCTLSDSFIQSEGVPQGSVLSVTLFILHISNILLNLPQSVQGTLYVDDLQISCQGSSMHLIERQLQIAINNILTWCKHNGHTISPSKSCVVHFCRK
;
A
#
# COMPACT_ATOMS: atom_id res chain seq x y z
N MET A 1 1.86 -14.77 15.84
CA MET A 1 2.23 -13.73 16.81
C MET A 1 2.39 -14.42 18.15
N SER A 2 3.57 -14.34 18.73
CA SER A 2 3.85 -14.85 20.07
C SER A 2 3.40 -13.80 21.07
N PHE A 3 2.49 -14.14 21.98
CA PHE A 3 2.01 -13.20 23.02
C PHE A 3 2.11 -13.85 24.41
N GLY A 4 2.38 -13.01 25.41
CA GLY A 4 2.38 -13.40 26.81
C GLY A 4 1.00 -13.16 27.44
N ILE A 5 0.62 -13.99 28.40
CA ILE A 5 -0.63 -13.84 29.15
C ILE A 5 -0.28 -13.47 30.60
N SER A 6 -0.85 -12.39 31.11
CA SER A 6 -0.83 -12.09 32.54
C SER A 6 -2.25 -12.19 33.08
N TRP A 7 -2.46 -13.01 34.10
CA TRP A 7 -3.78 -13.28 34.63
C TRP A 7 -3.76 -13.45 36.16
N ASN A 8 -4.64 -12.73 36.83
CA ASN A 8 -4.91 -12.95 38.24
C ASN A 8 -5.92 -14.10 38.37
N SER A 9 -5.42 -15.29 38.72
CA SER A 9 -6.20 -16.53 38.65
C SER A 9 -7.04 -16.79 39.90
N ARG A 10 -6.75 -16.11 41.02
CA ARG A 10 -7.42 -16.29 42.33
C ARG A 10 -7.60 -17.77 42.71
N GLY A 11 -6.54 -18.55 42.51
CA GLY A 11 -6.52 -20.00 42.77
C GLY A 11 -6.10 -20.79 41.54
N TYR A 12 -4.89 -21.34 41.57
CA TYR A 12 -4.34 -22.14 40.46
C TYR A 12 -5.10 -23.46 40.27
N ARG A 13 -5.47 -24.14 41.36
CA ARG A 13 -6.11 -25.47 41.30
C ARG A 13 -7.54 -25.41 40.76
N SER A 14 -8.34 -24.46 41.24
CA SER A 14 -9.71 -24.26 40.78
C SER A 14 -9.80 -23.83 39.31
N ARG A 15 -8.67 -23.36 38.74
CA ARG A 15 -8.58 -22.79 37.39
C ARG A 15 -7.61 -23.52 36.46
N ILE A 16 -7.15 -24.72 36.82
CA ILE A 16 -6.14 -25.42 36.03
C ILE A 16 -6.64 -25.79 34.63
N ASP A 17 -7.92 -26.14 34.49
CA ASP A 17 -8.50 -26.48 33.20
C ASP A 17 -8.81 -25.23 32.37
N ASP A 18 -9.10 -24.10 33.02
CA ASP A 18 -9.14 -22.78 32.37
C ASP A 18 -7.74 -22.39 31.86
N ILE A 19 -6.69 -22.63 32.64
CA ILE A 19 -5.29 -22.41 32.25
C ILE A 19 -4.89 -23.29 31.06
N LYS A 20 -5.24 -24.58 31.08
CA LYS A 20 -5.01 -25.48 29.93
C LYS A 20 -5.81 -25.07 28.70
N SER A 21 -7.05 -24.63 28.87
CA SER A 21 -7.89 -24.14 27.78
C SER A 21 -7.32 -22.85 27.19
N MET A 22 -6.78 -21.95 28.02
CA MET A 22 -6.05 -20.77 27.57
C MET A 22 -4.77 -21.17 26.83
N ILE A 23 -4.00 -22.13 27.33
CA ILE A 23 -2.80 -22.64 26.65
C ILE A 23 -3.16 -23.23 25.27
N ASN A 24 -4.23 -24.01 25.19
CA ASN A 24 -4.67 -24.62 23.93
C ASN A 24 -5.20 -23.58 22.94
N LYS A 25 -5.95 -22.59 23.44
CA LYS A 25 -6.56 -21.54 22.62
C LYS A 25 -5.55 -20.51 22.11
N TYR A 26 -4.56 -20.18 22.93
CA TYR A 26 -3.70 -19.02 22.71
C TYR A 26 -2.23 -19.37 22.47
N GLN A 27 -1.78 -20.57 22.84
CA GLN A 27 -0.38 -21.01 22.77
C GLN A 27 0.67 -19.95 23.21
N PRO A 28 0.49 -19.36 24.42
CA PRO A 28 1.31 -18.24 24.87
C PRO A 28 2.77 -18.63 25.08
N VAL A 29 3.70 -17.71 24.83
CA VAL A 29 5.13 -17.97 25.09
C VAL A 29 5.43 -18.01 26.59
N CYS A 30 4.71 -17.16 27.35
CA CYS A 30 4.86 -17.02 28.79
C CYS A 30 3.50 -16.70 29.42
N ILE A 31 3.21 -17.27 30.58
CA ILE A 31 2.00 -17.00 31.38
C ILE A 31 2.43 -16.57 32.78
N GLY A 32 2.10 -15.34 33.18
CA GLY A 32 2.24 -14.87 34.55
C GLY A 32 0.90 -15.01 35.29
N LEU A 33 0.86 -15.86 36.30
CA LEU A 33 -0.31 -16.10 37.16
C LEU A 33 -0.11 -15.42 38.51
N GLN A 34 -1.06 -14.58 38.89
CA GLN A 34 -1.12 -13.91 40.20
C GLN A 34 -2.23 -14.51 41.06
N GLU A 35 -2.08 -14.41 42.38
CA GLU A 35 -3.02 -14.98 43.37
C GLU A 35 -3.22 -16.51 43.24
N THR A 36 -2.15 -17.29 43.12
CA THR A 36 -2.22 -18.74 42.84
C THR A 36 -2.71 -19.60 44.02
N PHE A 37 -2.58 -19.12 45.27
CA PHE A 37 -2.92 -19.81 46.52
C PHE A 37 -2.36 -21.25 46.65
N LEU A 38 -1.20 -21.51 46.05
CA LEU A 38 -0.52 -22.80 46.14
C LEU A 38 0.27 -22.91 47.45
N LYS A 39 0.33 -24.13 48.01
CA LYS A 39 1.18 -24.48 49.16
C LYS A 39 2.50 -25.11 48.67
N SER A 40 3.61 -24.83 49.37
CA SER A 40 4.97 -25.25 49.00
C SER A 40 5.17 -26.76 48.81
N THR A 41 4.32 -27.58 49.41
CA THR A 41 4.35 -29.06 49.31
C THR A 41 3.68 -29.61 48.06
N VAL A 42 2.95 -28.80 47.30
CA VAL A 42 2.13 -29.25 46.18
C VAL A 42 2.89 -29.05 44.88
N SER A 43 3.19 -30.09 44.11
CA SER A 43 3.79 -29.97 42.77
C SER A 43 2.78 -29.47 41.72
N THR A 44 3.16 -28.50 40.89
CA THR A 44 2.39 -28.04 39.74
C THR A 44 3.21 -28.20 38.46
N LYS A 45 2.79 -29.10 37.58
CA LYS A 45 3.39 -29.30 36.26
C LYS A 45 2.36 -29.03 35.17
N VAL A 46 2.72 -28.21 34.20
CA VAL A 46 1.94 -28.01 32.97
C VAL A 46 2.76 -28.53 31.80
N ARG A 47 2.23 -29.49 31.06
CA ARG A 47 2.97 -30.16 29.98
C ARG A 47 3.34 -29.14 28.91
N GLY A 48 4.63 -29.12 28.52
CA GLY A 48 5.15 -28.19 27.52
C GLY A 48 5.49 -26.79 28.04
N TYR A 49 5.42 -26.56 29.36
CA TYR A 49 5.84 -25.31 30.00
C TYR A 49 6.68 -25.59 31.25
N ASN A 50 7.78 -24.85 31.41
CA ASN A 50 8.52 -24.78 32.65
C ASN A 50 7.79 -23.87 33.63
N CYS A 51 7.75 -24.26 34.90
CA CYS A 51 6.95 -23.60 35.92
C CYS A 51 7.86 -23.10 37.05
N THR A 52 7.98 -21.78 37.17
CA THR A 52 8.72 -21.11 38.25
C THR A 52 7.71 -20.37 39.12
N ARG A 53 7.61 -20.70 40.40
CA ARG A 53 6.57 -20.11 41.28
C ARG A 53 7.06 -19.90 42.70
N LYS A 54 6.35 -19.04 43.43
CA LYS A 54 6.48 -18.86 44.88
C LYS A 54 5.14 -19.03 45.57
N ASP A 55 5.14 -19.95 46.52
CA ASP A 55 4.02 -20.30 47.39
C ASP A 55 4.21 -19.60 48.75
N VAL A 56 3.13 -19.08 49.36
CA VAL A 56 3.22 -18.36 50.65
C VAL A 56 3.00 -19.36 51.80
N ALA A 57 3.90 -19.39 52.78
CA ALA A 57 3.96 -20.44 53.81
C ALA A 57 3.31 -20.06 55.17
N THR A 58 2.51 -19.01 55.26
CA THR A 58 1.99 -18.52 56.55
C THR A 58 0.46 -18.44 56.58
N GLU A 59 -0.16 -19.07 57.58
CA GLU A 59 -1.63 -19.15 57.79
C GLU A 59 -2.31 -17.81 58.16
N ILE A 60 -1.59 -16.68 58.15
CA ILE A 60 -2.05 -15.44 58.82
C ILE A 60 -2.28 -14.25 57.86
N SER A 61 -2.08 -14.35 56.53
CA SER A 61 -2.48 -13.27 55.61
C SER A 61 -2.96 -13.72 54.23
N SER A 62 -3.97 -13.02 53.70
CA SER A 62 -4.60 -13.23 52.40
C SER A 62 -3.80 -12.55 51.27
N SER A 63 -2.64 -13.10 50.91
CA SER A 63 -2.00 -12.79 49.63
C SER A 63 -1.69 -14.07 48.86
N GLY A 64 -2.13 -14.13 47.60
CA GLY A 64 -1.96 -15.33 46.78
C GLY A 64 -0.64 -15.29 46.03
N GLY A 65 0.05 -16.44 46.02
CA GLY A 65 1.36 -16.62 45.38
C GLY A 65 1.41 -16.28 43.88
N VAL A 66 2.59 -16.39 43.30
CA VAL A 66 2.83 -16.07 41.88
C VAL A 66 3.45 -17.26 41.17
N CYS A 67 3.02 -17.54 39.95
CA CYS A 67 3.56 -18.61 39.10
C CYS A 67 3.80 -18.09 37.68
N ILE A 68 4.99 -18.33 37.15
CA ILE A 68 5.37 -18.03 35.77
C ILE A 68 5.52 -19.37 35.03
N LEU A 69 4.75 -19.53 33.95
CA LEU A 69 4.85 -20.66 33.04
C LEU A 69 5.51 -20.21 31.74
N THR A 70 6.68 -20.74 31.39
CA THR A 70 7.38 -20.44 30.12
C THR A 70 7.33 -21.64 29.19
N SER A 71 6.88 -21.46 27.95
CA SER A 71 6.73 -22.57 27.00
C SER A 71 8.08 -23.17 26.59
N ASN A 72 8.15 -24.50 26.56
CA ASN A 72 9.33 -25.28 26.19
C ASN A 72 9.49 -25.43 24.67
N LEU A 73 8.54 -24.90 23.89
CA LEU A 73 8.44 -25.08 22.44
C LEU A 73 9.09 -23.94 21.63
N TYR A 74 9.50 -22.84 22.27
CA TYR A 74 10.10 -21.70 21.57
C TYR A 74 11.64 -21.72 21.68
N PRO A 75 12.38 -21.59 20.57
CA PRO A 75 13.83 -21.69 20.57
C PRO A 75 14.48 -20.42 21.14
N LYS A 76 15.57 -20.61 21.87
CA LYS A 76 16.55 -19.54 22.10
C LYS A 76 17.00 -18.97 20.74
N PRO A 77 17.21 -17.66 20.61
CA PRO A 77 17.30 -16.69 21.71
C PRO A 77 16.04 -15.84 21.96
N PHE A 78 15.88 -15.36 23.20
CA PHE A 78 14.81 -14.45 23.61
C PHE A 78 15.33 -13.30 24.50
N ILE A 79 14.48 -12.26 24.65
CA ILE A 79 14.70 -11.09 25.51
C ILE A 79 13.45 -10.91 26.38
N LEU A 80 13.65 -10.65 27.68
CA LEU A 80 12.63 -10.27 28.65
C LEU A 80 12.89 -8.82 29.10
N ILE A 81 11.93 -7.93 28.89
CA ILE A 81 12.00 -6.52 29.33
C ILE A 81 10.69 -6.14 30.02
N GLY A 82 10.77 -5.45 31.15
CA GLY A 82 9.59 -4.90 31.81
C GLY A 82 9.86 -4.45 33.24
N ASP A 83 8.78 -4.06 33.91
CA ASP A 83 8.77 -3.74 35.33
C ASP A 83 8.60 -5.04 36.15
N PHE A 84 9.66 -5.45 36.85
CA PHE A 84 9.65 -6.66 37.65
C PHE A 84 9.39 -6.40 39.14
N ASN A 85 9.34 -5.13 39.56
CA ASN A 85 9.11 -4.72 40.95
C ASN A 85 9.98 -5.49 41.98
N GLY A 86 11.18 -5.89 41.57
CA GLY A 86 12.12 -6.70 42.35
C GLY A 86 13.34 -5.88 42.74
N HIS A 87 13.66 -5.86 44.03
CA HIS A 87 14.88 -5.23 44.53
C HIS A 87 15.96 -6.29 44.66
N SER A 88 17.12 -6.04 44.07
CA SER A 88 18.34 -6.83 44.25
C SER A 88 19.55 -5.93 44.11
N THR A 89 20.60 -6.29 44.83
CA THR A 89 21.95 -5.74 44.67
C THR A 89 22.55 -6.05 43.30
N LEU A 90 22.16 -7.13 42.61
CA LEU A 90 22.68 -7.51 41.28
C LEU A 90 22.36 -6.52 40.16
N TRP A 91 21.32 -5.70 40.33
CA TRP A 91 20.94 -4.65 39.37
C TRP A 91 20.84 -3.27 40.04
N GLY A 92 21.58 -3.07 41.13
CA GLY A 92 21.87 -1.76 41.68
C GLY A 92 20.87 -1.22 42.71
N ASN A 93 20.07 -2.05 43.37
CA ASN A 93 19.34 -1.63 44.58
C ASN A 93 20.17 -1.85 45.86
N ASN A 94 19.84 -1.13 46.93
CA ASN A 94 20.57 -1.22 48.20
C ASN A 94 20.18 -2.47 49.01
N ASP A 95 19.06 -3.09 48.68
CA ASP A 95 18.47 -4.22 49.36
C ASP A 95 18.03 -5.30 48.36
N THR A 96 18.02 -6.56 48.80
CA THR A 96 17.46 -7.68 48.03
C THR A 96 16.16 -8.15 48.66
N ASN A 97 15.04 -7.78 48.05
CA ASN A 97 13.72 -8.18 48.50
C ASN A 97 13.36 -9.59 47.98
N SER A 98 12.25 -10.11 48.48
CA SER A 98 11.85 -11.49 48.19
C SER A 98 11.47 -11.74 46.71
N ARG A 99 11.17 -10.69 45.94
CA ARG A 99 10.93 -10.75 44.49
C ARG A 99 12.24 -10.71 43.71
N GLY A 100 13.21 -9.90 44.15
CA GLY A 100 14.55 -9.89 43.58
C GLY A 100 15.20 -11.26 43.62
N ARG A 101 15.18 -11.94 44.78
CA ARG A 101 15.74 -13.32 44.89
C ARG A 101 15.15 -14.32 43.90
N GLN A 102 13.86 -14.18 43.55
CA GLN A 102 13.22 -15.05 42.55
C GLN A 102 13.75 -14.80 41.14
N ILE A 103 14.00 -13.54 40.82
CA ILE A 103 14.55 -13.16 39.52
C ILE A 103 16.02 -13.56 39.43
N GLU A 104 16.78 -13.44 40.52
CA GLU A 104 18.16 -13.95 40.62
C GLU A 104 18.22 -15.47 40.37
N GLN A 105 17.33 -16.23 41.02
CA GLN A 105 17.20 -17.67 40.81
C GLN A 105 16.83 -17.99 39.36
N LEU A 106 15.86 -17.28 38.78
CA LEU A 106 15.47 -17.47 37.38
C LEU A 106 16.62 -17.18 36.40
N ILE A 107 17.44 -16.15 36.67
CA ILE A 107 18.62 -15.84 35.87
C ILE A 107 19.65 -16.97 35.97
N SER A 108 19.88 -17.48 37.18
CA SER A 108 20.83 -18.57 37.46
C SER A 108 20.38 -19.90 36.84
N ASP A 109 19.15 -20.34 37.11
CA ASP A 109 18.61 -21.64 36.70
C ASP A 109 18.55 -21.81 35.18
N HIS A 110 18.39 -20.71 34.45
CA HIS A 110 18.27 -20.71 33.00
C HIS A 110 19.50 -20.14 32.26
N CYS A 111 20.57 -19.84 32.99
CA CYS A 111 21.81 -19.22 32.49
C CYS A 111 21.50 -17.99 31.61
N LEU A 112 20.69 -17.06 32.12
CA LEU A 112 20.34 -15.83 31.42
C LEU A 112 21.34 -14.73 31.73
N CYS A 113 21.41 -13.73 30.86
CA CYS A 113 22.29 -12.58 31.03
C CYS A 113 21.47 -11.33 31.35
N LEU A 114 21.84 -10.64 32.43
CA LEU A 114 21.27 -9.36 32.81
C LEU A 114 21.98 -8.24 32.05
N LEU A 115 21.22 -7.33 31.42
CA LEU A 115 21.76 -6.22 30.63
C LEU A 115 21.87 -4.91 31.43
N ASN A 116 21.17 -4.80 32.56
CA ASN A 116 21.18 -3.62 33.42
C ASN A 116 22.59 -3.31 33.96
N LYS A 117 22.95 -2.03 34.02
CA LYS A 117 24.26 -1.55 34.47
C LYS A 117 24.14 -0.57 35.65
N ASP A 118 23.60 -1.01 36.78
CA ASP A 118 23.34 -0.22 38.02
C ASP A 118 22.64 1.16 37.84
N GLN A 119 22.20 1.48 36.63
CA GLN A 119 21.45 2.67 36.29
C GLN A 119 20.05 2.56 36.89
N LYS A 120 19.59 3.65 37.52
CA LYS A 120 18.27 3.71 38.14
C LYS A 120 17.17 3.86 37.09
N THR A 121 16.16 3.00 37.14
CA THR A 121 15.09 2.92 36.15
C THR A 121 13.77 3.52 36.64
N TYR A 122 13.66 3.85 37.93
CA TYR A 122 12.45 4.38 38.56
C TYR A 122 12.75 5.58 39.47
N PHE A 123 11.84 6.56 39.51
CA PHE A 123 11.86 7.69 40.44
C PHE A 123 10.62 7.70 41.34
N HIS A 124 10.84 7.48 42.64
CA HIS A 124 9.78 7.54 43.65
C HIS A 124 9.56 8.99 44.11
N GLU A 125 8.48 9.63 43.64
CA GLU A 125 8.20 11.04 43.94
C GLU A 125 8.04 11.36 45.44
N PRO A 126 7.37 10.53 46.27
CA PRO A 126 7.18 10.83 47.69
C PRO A 126 8.48 10.85 48.50
N SER A 127 9.33 9.83 48.37
CA SER A 127 10.62 9.75 49.07
C SER A 127 11.75 10.47 48.35
N ARG A 128 11.53 10.88 47.10
CA ARG A 128 12.52 11.52 46.21
C ARG A 128 13.74 10.62 45.95
N THR A 129 13.55 9.30 45.97
CA THR A 129 14.61 8.30 45.75
C THR A 129 14.52 7.66 44.38
N PHE A 130 15.63 7.10 43.93
CA PHE A 130 15.75 6.40 42.66
C PHE A 130 15.98 4.90 42.89
N HIS A 131 15.22 4.06 42.18
CA HIS A 131 15.27 2.61 42.30
C HIS A 131 15.47 1.94 40.93
N SER A 132 15.88 0.68 40.93
CA SER A 132 16.05 -0.12 39.71
C SER A 132 15.00 -1.24 39.71
N LEU A 133 13.81 -0.96 39.16
CA LEU A 133 12.67 -1.88 39.14
C LEU A 133 12.47 -2.53 37.77
N ASP A 134 12.75 -1.78 36.70
CA ASP A 134 12.69 -2.27 35.34
C ASP A 134 13.97 -2.99 34.94
N LEU A 135 13.85 -4.21 34.38
CA LEU A 135 14.97 -5.07 34.01
C LEU A 135 14.92 -5.45 32.53
N ALA A 136 16.09 -5.69 31.95
CA ALA A 136 16.29 -6.27 30.64
C ALA A 136 17.20 -7.51 30.77
N ILE A 137 16.65 -8.69 30.44
CA ILE A 137 17.32 -9.99 30.57
C ILE A 137 17.29 -10.67 29.20
N CYS A 138 18.39 -11.28 28.76
CA CYS A 138 18.46 -11.95 27.46
C CYS A 138 19.11 -13.34 27.53
N SER A 139 18.93 -14.12 26.46
CA SER A 139 19.70 -15.35 26.25
C SER A 139 21.20 -15.02 26.03
N PRO A 140 22.14 -15.91 26.43
CA PRO A 140 23.59 -15.67 26.30
C PRO A 140 24.06 -15.32 24.88
N SER A 141 23.46 -15.93 23.86
CA SER A 141 23.82 -15.66 22.46
C SER A 141 23.49 -14.23 21.99
N LEU A 142 22.58 -13.52 22.66
CA LEU A 142 22.27 -12.12 22.36
C LEU A 142 23.06 -11.12 23.20
N TYR A 143 23.63 -11.55 24.32
CA TYR A 143 24.33 -10.65 25.23
C TYR A 143 25.44 -9.81 24.57
N PRO A 144 26.36 -10.37 23.76
CA PRO A 144 27.39 -9.55 23.11
C PRO A 144 26.84 -8.67 21.97
N LEU A 145 25.64 -8.97 21.48
CA LEU A 145 25.01 -8.29 20.34
C LEU A 145 24.15 -7.10 20.77
N LEU A 146 23.92 -6.92 22.07
CA LEU A 146 23.00 -5.92 22.60
C LEU A 146 23.74 -4.89 23.46
N SER A 147 23.24 -3.65 23.41
CA SER A 147 23.66 -2.53 24.23
C SER A 147 22.44 -2.00 24.97
N PHE A 148 22.59 -1.76 26.28
CA PHE A 148 21.55 -1.28 27.17
C PHE A 148 21.93 0.08 27.73
N ASP A 149 20.97 1.00 27.76
CA ASP A 149 21.07 2.30 28.40
C ASP A 149 19.71 2.74 28.96
N VAL A 150 19.72 3.67 29.92
CA VAL A 150 18.50 4.22 30.53
C VAL A 150 18.32 5.67 30.09
N GLY A 151 17.11 5.97 29.61
CA GLY A 151 16.75 7.32 29.19
C GLY A 151 16.89 8.34 30.32
N ASN A 152 17.35 9.54 29.98
CA ASN A 152 17.57 10.62 30.96
C ASN A 152 16.32 11.45 31.33
N ASP A 153 15.20 11.20 30.65
CA ASP A 153 13.92 11.92 30.81
C ASP A 153 12.81 10.92 31.11
N LEU A 154 12.07 11.16 32.19
CA LEU A 154 10.91 10.37 32.60
C LEU A 154 9.75 10.43 31.59
N CYS A 155 9.77 11.38 30.64
CA CYS A 155 8.75 11.55 29.60
C CYS A 155 7.31 11.76 30.15
N GLY A 156 7.19 12.14 31.42
CA GLY A 156 5.91 12.32 32.11
C GLY A 156 5.44 11.09 32.90
N SER A 157 6.22 10.01 32.92
CA SER A 157 6.09 8.83 33.80
C SER A 157 6.87 9.04 35.12
N ASP A 158 6.84 8.03 35.98
CA ASP A 158 7.74 7.77 37.11
C ASP A 158 8.83 6.73 36.78
N HIS A 159 8.71 6.03 35.65
CA HIS A 159 9.74 5.15 35.08
C HIS A 159 10.55 5.83 33.97
N PHE A 160 11.85 5.54 33.93
CA PHE A 160 12.73 5.93 32.83
C PHE A 160 12.59 4.93 31.67
N PRO A 161 12.56 5.41 30.40
CA PRO A 161 12.56 4.52 29.24
C PRO A 161 13.83 3.66 29.21
N LEU A 162 13.65 2.35 29.04
CA LEU A 162 14.76 1.42 28.77
C LEU A 162 15.10 1.47 27.28
N LEU A 163 16.37 1.71 26.95
CA LEU A 163 16.89 1.77 25.60
C LEU A 163 17.74 0.53 25.32
N LEU A 164 17.25 -0.32 24.42
CA LEU A 164 17.98 -1.49 23.95
C LEU A 164 18.33 -1.30 22.46
N SER A 165 19.62 -1.33 22.14
CA SER A 165 20.14 -1.21 20.77
C SER A 165 21.07 -2.38 20.42
N TYR A 166 21.20 -2.69 19.13
CA TYR A 166 22.17 -3.68 18.67
C TYR A 166 23.59 -3.07 18.74
N ALA A 167 24.57 -3.84 19.22
CA ALA A 167 25.94 -3.37 19.48
C ALA A 167 26.73 -3.15 18.18
N GLU A 168 26.44 -3.91 17.13
CA GLU A 168 26.98 -3.63 15.79
C GLU A 168 26.15 -2.54 15.12
N ASN A 169 26.79 -1.44 14.75
CA ASN A 169 26.22 -0.33 13.96
C ASN A 169 25.85 -0.72 12.51
N SER A 170 25.71 -2.01 12.20
CA SER A 170 25.50 -2.56 10.85
C SER A 170 24.03 -2.59 10.41
N ILE A 171 23.09 -2.04 11.19
CA ILE A 171 21.77 -1.71 10.66
C ILE A 171 21.92 -0.45 9.81
N CYS A 172 22.21 -0.66 8.52
CA CYS A 172 22.10 0.38 7.51
C CYS A 172 20.64 0.88 7.55
N VAL A 173 20.41 2.04 8.17
CA VAL A 173 19.10 2.68 8.16
C VAL A 173 18.76 2.87 6.69
N THR A 174 17.80 2.09 6.19
CA THR A 174 17.40 2.15 4.79
C THR A 174 17.03 3.59 4.45
N GLU A 175 17.91 4.26 3.71
CA GLU A 175 17.70 5.65 3.36
C GLU A 175 16.41 5.75 2.55
N ARG A 176 15.54 6.68 2.94
CA ARG A 176 14.33 6.93 2.16
C ARG A 176 14.72 7.55 0.82
N PRO A 177 14.12 7.12 -0.31
CA PRO A 177 14.33 7.80 -1.58
C PRO A 177 13.94 9.27 -1.42
N ARG A 178 14.89 10.14 -1.75
CA ARG A 178 14.68 11.59 -1.71
C ARG A 178 13.65 11.97 -2.77
N SER A 179 12.70 12.79 -2.39
CA SER A 179 11.63 13.27 -3.26
C SER A 179 11.64 14.79 -3.30
N TYR A 180 11.39 15.38 -4.47
CA TYR A 180 11.25 16.84 -4.59
C TYR A 180 10.12 17.39 -3.70
N ILE A 181 10.39 18.50 -3.03
CA ILE A 181 9.40 19.24 -2.23
C ILE A 181 8.89 20.41 -3.08
N PHE A 182 7.92 20.13 -3.95
CA PHE A 182 7.41 21.09 -4.92
C PHE A 182 6.79 22.35 -4.30
N GLN A 183 6.33 22.29 -3.05
CA GLN A 183 5.81 23.47 -2.34
C GLN A 183 6.89 24.50 -2.00
N ARG A 184 8.18 24.13 -2.11
CA ARG A 184 9.34 24.97 -1.83
C ARG A 184 10.20 25.19 -3.08
N ALA A 185 9.65 24.89 -4.25
CA ALA A 185 10.34 25.07 -5.53
C ALA A 185 10.48 26.56 -5.86
N ASP A 186 11.64 26.96 -6.35
CA ASP A 186 11.83 28.23 -7.04
C ASP A 186 11.50 28.03 -8.53
N TRP A 187 10.23 28.27 -8.88
CA TRP A 187 9.75 28.03 -10.24
C TRP A 187 10.33 29.02 -11.26
N SER A 188 10.62 30.26 -10.85
CA SER A 188 11.24 31.24 -11.74
C SER A 188 12.63 30.77 -12.18
N LYS A 189 13.45 30.36 -11.21
CA LYS A 189 14.78 29.78 -11.50
C LYS A 189 14.67 28.47 -12.28
N PHE A 190 13.68 27.62 -11.97
CA PHE A 190 13.44 26.39 -12.71
C PHE A 190 13.15 26.67 -14.19
N SER A 191 12.22 27.60 -14.49
CA SER A 191 11.83 27.92 -15.86
C SER A 191 12.97 28.50 -16.69
N GLU A 192 13.87 29.27 -16.06
CA GLU A 192 15.07 29.81 -16.70
C GLU A 192 16.10 28.70 -17.02
N LEU A 193 16.33 27.77 -16.09
CA LEU A 193 17.32 26.70 -16.29
C LEU A 193 16.82 25.54 -17.15
N ALA A 194 15.50 25.35 -17.26
CA ALA A 194 14.87 24.26 -17.99
C ALA A 194 14.55 24.65 -19.45
N GLU A 195 15.42 25.44 -20.09
CA GLU A 195 15.25 25.90 -21.47
C GLU A 195 15.62 24.80 -22.47
N ILE A 196 14.61 24.13 -23.01
CA ILE A 196 14.76 23.11 -24.05
C ILE A 196 14.93 23.82 -25.38
N THR A 197 16.01 23.51 -26.11
CA THR A 197 16.30 24.08 -27.43
C THR A 197 15.95 23.11 -28.57
N ASP A 198 15.77 23.63 -29.79
CA ASP A 198 15.47 22.80 -30.97
C ASP A 198 16.60 21.81 -31.28
N THR A 199 17.86 22.20 -31.08
CA THR A 199 19.03 21.32 -31.33
C THR A 199 19.01 20.06 -30.46
N MET A 200 18.52 20.16 -29.22
CA MET A 200 18.36 19.00 -28.33
C MET A 200 17.32 18.01 -28.88
N VAL A 201 16.26 18.54 -29.50
CA VAL A 201 15.13 17.77 -30.03
C VAL A 201 15.44 17.15 -31.40
N GLN A 202 16.23 17.83 -32.23
CA GLN A 202 16.60 17.39 -33.59
C GLN A 202 17.79 16.41 -33.63
N THR A 203 18.24 15.88 -32.48
CA THR A 203 19.31 14.87 -32.40
C THR A 203 19.00 13.64 -33.27
N ALA A 204 19.98 12.99 -33.93
CA ALA A 204 19.72 11.88 -34.86
C ALA A 204 18.82 10.76 -34.31
N SER A 205 18.94 10.41 -33.03
CA SER A 205 18.11 9.40 -32.35
C SER A 205 17.04 10.04 -31.46
N ILE A 206 15.79 9.58 -31.58
CA ILE A 206 14.68 9.98 -30.68
C ILE A 206 14.99 9.59 -29.23
N ASN A 207 15.62 8.43 -29.01
CA ASN A 207 15.96 7.99 -27.65
C ASN A 207 16.94 8.96 -26.97
N ASP A 208 17.90 9.46 -27.74
CA ASP A 208 18.92 10.39 -27.26
C ASP A 208 18.30 11.75 -26.98
N ALA A 209 17.43 12.24 -27.88
CA ALA A 209 16.67 13.48 -27.68
C ALA A 209 15.83 13.42 -26.39
N VAL A 210 15.10 12.33 -26.16
CA VAL A 210 14.30 12.14 -24.94
C VAL A 210 15.19 12.10 -23.69
N GLN A 211 16.36 11.46 -23.77
CA GLN A 211 17.31 11.42 -22.67
C GLN A 211 17.88 12.80 -22.34
N ILE A 212 18.32 13.56 -23.35
CA ILE A 212 18.87 14.91 -23.17
C ILE A 212 17.82 15.83 -22.52
N VAL A 213 16.59 15.83 -23.06
CA VAL A 213 15.48 16.61 -22.49
C VAL A 213 15.17 16.20 -21.05
N THR A 214 15.15 14.90 -20.77
CA THR A 214 14.91 14.40 -19.41
C THR A 214 15.99 14.84 -18.43
N GLU A 215 17.26 14.71 -18.81
CA GLU A 215 18.39 15.12 -17.99
C GLU A 215 18.41 16.62 -17.74
N LEU A 216 18.10 17.45 -18.74
CA LEU A 216 18.00 18.90 -18.59
C LEU A 216 16.95 19.29 -17.54
N ILE A 217 15.73 18.75 -17.66
CA ILE A 217 14.63 19.01 -16.72
C ILE A 217 15.04 18.61 -15.30
N LEU A 218 15.68 17.46 -15.13
CA LEU A 218 16.13 16.98 -13.82
C LEU A 218 17.26 17.84 -13.25
N ARG A 219 18.24 18.27 -14.05
CA ARG A 219 19.32 19.17 -13.62
C ARG A 219 18.75 20.52 -13.17
N ALA A 220 17.81 21.08 -13.93
CA ALA A 220 17.11 22.31 -13.56
C ALA A 220 16.33 22.12 -12.25
N ALA A 221 15.61 21.00 -12.09
CA ALA A 221 14.89 20.67 -10.86
C ALA A 221 15.83 20.51 -9.65
N ASP A 222 17.00 19.89 -9.83
CA ASP A 222 17.99 19.73 -8.77
C ASP A 222 18.58 21.07 -8.31
N ALA A 223 18.73 22.04 -9.22
CA ALA A 223 19.23 23.36 -8.92
C ALA A 223 18.20 24.32 -8.29
N SER A 224 16.90 24.02 -8.42
CA SER A 224 15.79 24.94 -8.07
C SER A 224 14.80 24.37 -7.05
N ILE A 225 14.76 23.05 -6.84
CA ILE A 225 13.76 22.38 -6.00
C ILE A 225 14.46 21.59 -4.89
N PRO A 226 14.21 21.92 -3.60
CA PRO A 226 14.81 21.17 -2.51
C PRO A 226 14.24 19.76 -2.44
N LYS A 227 15.13 18.77 -2.26
CA LYS A 227 14.77 17.37 -2.02
C LYS A 227 14.49 17.10 -0.54
N SER A 228 13.60 16.14 -0.28
CA SER A 228 13.33 15.65 1.07
C SER A 228 14.53 14.94 1.67
N SER A 229 14.60 14.93 3.01
CA SER A 229 15.66 14.24 3.73
C SER A 229 15.54 12.73 3.53
N SER A 230 16.67 12.05 3.34
CA SER A 230 16.74 10.58 3.33
C SER A 230 16.53 9.98 4.73
N ARG A 231 16.57 10.81 5.79
CA ARG A 231 16.34 10.36 7.16
C ARG A 231 14.86 10.00 7.38
N PRO A 232 14.56 8.98 8.21
CA PRO A 232 13.19 8.64 8.59
C PRO A 232 12.44 9.88 9.07
N CYS A 233 11.20 10.05 8.60
CA CYS A 233 10.37 11.14 9.09
C CYS A 233 10.16 10.94 10.59
N ARG A 234 10.58 11.93 11.39
CA ARG A 234 10.18 12.00 12.80
C ARG A 234 8.65 11.93 12.85
N LEU A 235 8.11 11.14 13.77
CA LEU A 235 6.68 11.12 14.07
C LEU A 235 6.25 12.55 14.40
N ARG A 236 5.63 13.22 13.42
CA ARG A 236 5.24 14.62 13.56
C ARG A 236 4.03 14.67 14.48
N LYS A 237 4.15 15.43 15.55
CA LYS A 237 3.02 15.82 16.41
C LYS A 237 2.43 17.09 15.80
N PRO A 238 1.25 17.06 15.12
CA PRO A 238 0.73 18.22 14.40
C PRO A 238 0.51 19.45 15.28
N TRP A 239 0.28 19.20 16.57
CA TRP A 239 0.09 20.20 17.62
C TRP A 239 1.40 20.71 18.26
N TRP A 240 2.57 20.21 17.85
CA TRP A 240 3.85 20.64 18.41
C TRP A 240 4.34 21.92 17.72
N ASN A 241 4.25 23.03 18.42
CA ASN A 241 4.67 24.37 18.00
C ASN A 241 5.83 24.89 18.87
N ASP A 242 6.29 26.12 18.62
CA ASP A 242 7.42 26.69 19.36
C ASP A 242 7.08 26.95 20.84
N ALA A 243 5.83 27.31 21.17
CA ALA A 243 5.39 27.39 22.56
C ALA A 243 5.54 26.05 23.31
N CYS A 244 5.17 24.93 22.69
CA CYS A 244 5.42 23.58 23.25
C CYS A 244 6.91 23.30 23.41
N ARG A 245 7.74 23.69 22.42
CA ARG A 245 9.19 23.51 22.44
C ARG A 245 9.83 24.27 23.60
N ASP A 246 9.46 25.52 23.81
CA ASP A 246 10.04 26.38 24.83
C ASP A 246 9.59 26.00 26.23
N ALA A 247 8.30 25.65 26.40
CA ALA A 247 7.80 25.11 27.65
C ALA A 247 8.49 23.80 28.03
N TYR A 248 8.73 22.90 27.05
CA TYR A 248 9.46 21.65 27.27
C TYR A 248 10.94 21.88 27.59
N LYS A 249 11.63 22.80 26.88
CA LYS A 249 13.01 23.20 27.20
C LYS A 249 13.13 23.73 28.63
N LYS A 250 12.20 24.59 29.07
CA LYS A 250 12.16 25.13 30.44
C LYS A 250 11.93 24.03 31.47
N GLN A 251 10.99 23.12 31.20
CA GLN A 251 10.74 21.94 32.04
C GLN A 251 12.01 21.08 32.18
N LYS A 252 12.67 20.76 31.07
CA LYS A 252 13.91 19.96 31.06
C LYS A 252 15.04 20.64 31.83
N LYS A 253 15.25 21.95 31.64
CA LYS A 253 16.27 22.71 32.38
C LYS A 253 16.05 22.65 33.90
N LEU A 254 14.81 22.75 34.35
CA LEU A 254 14.48 22.66 35.78
C LEU A 254 14.54 21.23 36.32
N TRP A 255 14.22 20.23 35.49
CA TRP A 255 14.44 18.82 35.80
C TRP A 255 15.93 18.53 36.03
N ASP A 256 16.79 18.94 35.09
CA ASP A 256 18.23 18.73 35.19
C ASP A 256 18.81 19.42 36.43
N ARG A 257 18.29 20.61 36.78
CA ARG A 257 18.66 21.33 38.01
C ARG A 257 18.23 20.56 39.27
N PHE A 258 16.99 20.07 39.32
CA PHE A 258 16.50 19.28 40.45
C PHE A 258 17.28 17.96 40.61
N ARG A 259 17.61 17.29 39.49
CA ARG A 259 18.39 16.04 39.50
C ARG A 259 19.80 16.23 40.06
N ARG A 260 20.45 17.36 39.76
CA ARG A 260 21.78 17.70 40.32
C ARG A 260 21.69 18.19 41.77
N TYR A 261 20.63 18.93 42.11
CA TYR A 261 20.44 19.56 43.42
C TYR A 261 19.00 19.32 43.93
N PRO A 262 18.74 18.21 44.65
CA PRO A 262 17.40 17.76 45.06
C PRO A 262 16.72 18.58 46.18
N THR A 263 16.70 19.91 46.07
CA THR A 263 16.08 20.79 47.07
C THR A 263 14.57 20.92 46.86
N THR A 264 13.83 21.21 47.94
CA THR A 264 12.37 21.44 47.87
C THR A 264 12.01 22.61 46.94
N ALA A 265 12.82 23.68 46.93
CA ALA A 265 12.63 24.81 46.01
C ALA A 265 12.77 24.40 44.53
N ASN A 266 13.78 23.58 44.20
CA ASN A 266 13.97 23.08 42.84
C ASN A 266 12.83 22.14 42.41
N LEU A 267 12.32 21.32 43.33
CA LEU A 267 11.16 20.45 43.08
C LEU A 267 9.90 21.27 42.78
N ILE A 268 9.62 22.32 43.57
CA ILE A 268 8.47 23.21 43.34
C ILE A 268 8.60 23.90 41.98
N ALA A 269 9.78 24.42 41.65
CA ALA A 269 10.04 25.05 40.36
C ALA A 269 9.82 24.07 39.18
N PHE A 270 10.32 22.84 39.30
CA PHE A 270 10.08 21.78 38.31
C PHE A 270 8.60 21.44 38.19
N LYS A 271 7.87 21.25 39.30
CA LYS A 271 6.42 20.98 39.31
C LYS A 271 5.63 22.10 38.63
N GLY A 272 5.96 23.36 38.91
CA GLY A 272 5.37 24.53 38.26
C GLY A 272 5.58 24.51 36.75
N ALA A 273 6.81 24.25 36.29
CA ALA A 273 7.10 24.15 34.86
C ALA A 273 6.47 22.92 34.19
N LYS A 274 6.38 21.78 34.87
CA LYS A 274 5.67 20.57 34.40
C LYS A 274 4.17 20.87 34.21
N ALA A 275 3.54 21.56 35.16
CA ALA A 275 2.14 21.97 35.07
C ALA A 275 1.90 22.97 33.93
N PHE A 276 2.78 23.96 33.78
CA PHE A 276 2.74 24.92 32.67
C PHE A 276 2.90 24.24 31.30
N ALA A 277 3.93 23.39 31.14
CA ALA A 277 4.15 22.64 29.91
C ALA A 277 2.96 21.72 29.56
N ARG A 278 2.32 21.10 30.57
CA ARG A 278 1.09 20.32 30.38
C ARG A 278 -0.07 21.18 29.90
N ARG A 279 -0.24 22.40 30.42
CA ARG A 279 -1.28 23.36 29.98
C ARG A 279 -1.07 23.77 28.52
N VAL A 280 0.14 24.24 28.19
CA VAL A 280 0.51 24.63 26.81
C VAL A 280 0.29 23.47 25.84
N ARG A 281 0.72 22.25 26.22
CA ARG A 281 0.51 21.04 25.42
C ARG A 281 -0.96 20.79 25.13
N ARG A 282 -1.83 20.82 26.16
CA ARG A 282 -3.28 20.59 26.00
C ARG A 282 -3.93 21.66 25.15
N GLN A 283 -3.54 22.92 25.31
CA GLN A 283 -4.04 24.03 24.50
C GLN A 283 -3.66 23.85 23.03
N SER A 284 -2.37 23.63 22.72
CA SER A 284 -1.91 23.41 21.35
C SER A 284 -2.54 22.17 20.71
N GLN A 285 -2.78 21.10 21.47
CA GLN A 285 -3.54 19.92 21.00
C GLN A 285 -4.97 20.29 20.60
N ARG A 286 -5.68 21.04 21.45
CA ARG A 286 -7.05 21.49 21.18
C ARG A 286 -7.11 22.39 19.95
N GLU A 287 -6.27 23.41 19.87
CA GLU A 287 -6.23 24.36 18.75
C GLU A 287 -5.86 23.67 17.42
N SER A 288 -4.92 22.72 17.46
CA SER A 288 -4.59 21.90 16.30
C SER A 288 -5.77 21.05 15.84
N PHE A 289 -6.53 20.47 16.77
CA PHE A 289 -7.69 19.66 16.44
C PHE A 289 -8.84 20.51 15.88
N ILE A 290 -9.10 21.69 16.47
CA ILE A 290 -10.07 22.66 15.94
C ILE A 290 -9.71 23.04 14.51
N ARG A 291 -8.46 23.45 14.25
CA ARG A 291 -8.00 23.77 12.88
C ARG A 291 -8.17 22.60 11.91
N TYR A 292 -7.91 21.38 12.37
CA TYR A 292 -8.09 20.17 11.55
C TYR A 292 -9.56 19.95 11.17
N VAL A 293 -10.49 20.05 12.13
CA VAL A 293 -11.93 19.91 11.86
C VAL A 293 -12.46 21.06 11.01
N SER A 294 -12.06 22.31 11.31
CA SER A 294 -12.43 23.49 10.53
C SER A 294 -11.92 23.46 9.09
N SER A 295 -10.93 22.62 8.77
CA SER A 295 -10.47 22.41 7.40
C SER A 295 -11.43 21.56 6.55
N ILE A 296 -12.49 21.01 7.15
CA ILE A 296 -13.57 20.31 6.44
C ILE A 296 -14.66 21.34 6.12
N THR A 297 -14.66 21.80 4.88
CA THR A 297 -15.60 22.79 4.35
C THR A 297 -16.53 22.16 3.31
N SER A 298 -17.56 22.90 2.88
CA SER A 298 -18.46 22.49 1.79
C SER A 298 -17.74 22.21 0.46
N PHE A 299 -16.56 22.80 0.25
CA PHE A 299 -15.72 22.58 -0.93
C PHE A 299 -14.82 21.33 -0.83
N THR A 300 -14.81 20.65 0.33
CA THR A 300 -13.96 19.47 0.54
C THR A 300 -14.57 18.26 -0.18
N THR A 301 -13.77 17.59 -1.00
CA THR A 301 -14.24 16.40 -1.74
C THR A 301 -14.64 15.28 -0.78
N SER A 302 -15.66 14.48 -1.13
CA SER A 302 -16.13 13.34 -0.32
C SER A 302 -14.99 12.38 0.07
N LYS A 303 -14.07 12.09 -0.86
CA LYS A 303 -12.88 11.26 -0.60
C LYS A 303 -12.00 11.83 0.51
N GLU A 304 -11.79 13.13 0.53
CA GLU A 304 -10.95 13.79 1.52
C GLU A 304 -11.66 13.90 2.88
N SER A 305 -12.95 14.19 2.90
CA SER A 305 -13.77 14.17 4.11
C SER A 305 -13.73 12.79 4.77
N TRP A 306 -14.00 11.72 4.03
CA TRP A 306 -13.93 10.35 4.55
C TRP A 306 -12.53 9.96 5.02
N ARG A 307 -11.48 10.43 4.36
CA ARG A 307 -10.10 10.22 4.82
C ARG A 307 -9.87 10.87 6.18
N LYS A 308 -10.33 12.11 6.37
CA LYS A 308 -10.19 12.83 7.64
C LYS A 308 -11.00 12.18 8.76
N VAL A 309 -12.25 11.78 8.48
CA VAL A 309 -13.11 11.06 9.44
C VAL A 309 -12.48 9.74 9.88
N LYS A 310 -11.99 8.93 8.93
CA LYS A 310 -11.30 7.66 9.25
C LYS A 310 -10.06 7.88 10.10
N ALA A 311 -9.29 8.94 9.83
CA ALA A 311 -8.12 9.29 10.62
C ALA A 311 -8.48 9.67 12.07
N VAL A 312 -9.56 10.43 12.27
CA VAL A 312 -10.06 10.79 13.61
C VAL A 312 -10.51 9.55 14.38
N ASN A 313 -11.16 8.59 13.71
CA ASN A 313 -11.61 7.34 14.32
C ASN A 313 -10.47 6.33 14.59
N GLY A 314 -9.20 6.70 14.34
CA GLY A 314 -8.07 5.78 14.51
C GLY A 314 -8.07 4.60 13.53
N LEU A 315 -8.90 4.66 12.49
CA LEU A 315 -9.02 3.63 11.45
C LEU A 315 -7.98 3.81 10.34
N TYR A 316 -7.00 4.68 10.55
CA TYR A 316 -5.89 4.87 9.62
C TYR A 316 -4.90 3.71 9.79
N GLN A 317 -4.81 2.85 8.78
CA GLN A 317 -3.80 1.80 8.72
C GLN A 317 -2.51 2.38 8.14
N ASP A 318 -1.44 2.37 8.94
CA ASP A 318 -0.11 2.62 8.42
C ASP A 318 0.29 1.51 7.42
N PHE A 319 1.10 1.88 6.43
CA PHE A 319 1.65 0.89 5.50
C PHE A 319 2.61 -0.04 6.27
N THR A 320 2.20 -1.29 6.43
CA THR A 320 3.04 -2.37 6.95
C THR A 320 3.69 -3.10 5.79
N LEU A 321 4.96 -3.48 5.96
CA LEU A 321 5.61 -4.37 5.01
C LEU A 321 4.90 -5.73 5.04
N PRO A 322 4.38 -6.21 3.90
CA PRO A 322 3.61 -7.44 3.89
C PRO A 322 4.52 -8.64 4.05
N ILE A 323 4.17 -9.55 4.94
CA ILE A 323 4.84 -10.86 5.03
C ILE A 323 4.13 -11.78 4.06
N LEU A 324 4.80 -12.18 2.99
CA LEU A 324 4.21 -13.05 1.96
C LEU A 324 4.41 -14.52 2.29
N ARG A 325 3.44 -15.34 1.89
CA ARG A 325 3.48 -16.80 2.05
C ARG A 325 3.26 -17.49 0.72
N ILE A 326 4.18 -18.36 0.33
CA ILE A 326 4.03 -19.23 -0.84
C ILE A 326 4.24 -20.66 -0.38
N GLY A 327 3.16 -21.44 -0.34
CA GLY A 327 3.16 -22.78 0.24
C GLY A 327 3.62 -22.74 1.71
N THR A 328 4.73 -23.41 2.02
CA THR A 328 5.33 -23.44 3.37
C THR A 328 6.36 -22.34 3.59
N THR A 329 6.77 -21.61 2.55
CA THR A 329 7.82 -20.59 2.63
C THR A 329 7.25 -19.22 2.99
N VAL A 330 7.95 -18.50 3.88
CA VAL A 330 7.56 -17.17 4.37
C VAL A 330 8.64 -16.17 3.99
N PHE A 331 8.26 -15.09 3.32
CA PHE A 331 9.16 -14.02 2.90
C PHE A 331 8.89 -12.76 3.73
N SER A 332 9.93 -12.24 4.39
CA SER A 332 9.85 -11.06 5.26
C SER A 332 10.79 -9.93 4.84
N SER A 333 11.81 -10.19 4.02
CA SER A 333 12.72 -9.13 3.54
C SER A 333 12.08 -8.33 2.39
N PRO A 334 12.19 -6.99 2.38
CA PRO A 334 11.59 -6.15 1.33
C PRO A 334 12.04 -6.50 -0.09
N GLU A 335 13.29 -6.91 -0.26
CA GLU A 335 13.88 -7.34 -1.55
C GLU A 335 13.21 -8.61 -2.07
N HIS A 336 13.14 -9.66 -1.24
CA HIS A 336 12.48 -10.91 -1.63
C HIS A 336 10.98 -10.70 -1.85
N ILE A 337 10.32 -9.89 -1.02
CA ILE A 337 8.90 -9.55 -1.22
C ILE A 337 8.70 -8.88 -2.59
N ALA A 338 9.55 -7.91 -2.95
CA ALA A 338 9.47 -7.23 -4.24
C ALA A 338 9.69 -8.20 -5.40
N HIS A 339 10.70 -9.08 -5.31
CA HIS A 339 11.00 -10.08 -6.32
C HIS A 339 9.86 -11.10 -6.48
N VAL A 340 9.31 -11.61 -5.37
CA VAL A 340 8.18 -12.55 -5.36
C VAL A 340 6.95 -11.95 -6.03
N LEU A 341 6.58 -10.70 -5.67
CA LEU A 341 5.46 -10.01 -6.31
C LEU A 341 5.72 -9.78 -7.79
N GLY A 342 6.95 -9.39 -8.15
CA GLY A 342 7.36 -9.22 -9.55
C GLY A 342 7.19 -10.49 -10.36
N HIS A 343 7.66 -11.63 -9.85
CA HIS A 343 7.48 -12.92 -10.48
C HIS A 343 6.00 -13.32 -10.60
N SER A 344 5.19 -13.10 -9.55
CA SER A 344 3.75 -13.36 -9.60
C SER A 344 3.04 -12.52 -10.68
N PHE A 345 3.37 -11.24 -10.80
CA PHE A 345 2.79 -10.37 -11.83
C PHE A 345 3.26 -10.76 -13.23
N ALA A 346 4.55 -11.03 -13.40
CA ALA A 346 5.12 -11.48 -14.67
C ALA A 346 4.47 -12.78 -15.15
N LYS A 347 4.28 -13.76 -14.24
CA LYS A 347 3.60 -15.03 -14.50
C LYS A 347 2.13 -14.86 -14.90
N VAL A 348 1.45 -13.84 -14.38
CA VAL A 348 0.07 -13.53 -14.80
C VAL A 348 0.03 -12.97 -16.21
N SER A 349 0.98 -12.10 -16.56
CA SER A 349 1.08 -11.49 -17.89
C SER A 349 1.83 -12.35 -18.91
N SER A 350 2.31 -13.53 -18.52
CA SER A 350 3.09 -14.37 -19.42
C SER A 350 2.18 -15.02 -20.45
N SER A 351 2.74 -15.26 -21.63
CA SER A 351 2.13 -16.05 -22.70
C SER A 351 1.72 -17.46 -22.24
N ASP A 352 2.31 -17.95 -21.14
CA ASP A 352 2.00 -19.24 -20.53
C ASP A 352 0.78 -19.25 -19.61
N SER A 353 0.30 -18.07 -19.22
CA SER A 353 -0.88 -17.93 -18.37
C SER A 353 -2.20 -18.30 -19.07
N TYR A 354 -2.18 -18.37 -20.40
CA TYR A 354 -3.33 -18.72 -21.23
C TYR A 354 -3.60 -20.22 -21.27
N SER A 355 -4.86 -20.56 -21.56
CA SER A 355 -5.25 -21.95 -21.78
C SER A 355 -4.54 -22.56 -23.00
N PRO A 356 -4.23 -23.87 -22.99
CA PRO A 356 -3.61 -24.53 -24.14
C PRO A 356 -4.39 -24.34 -25.45
N ALA A 357 -5.72 -24.35 -25.37
CA ALA A 357 -6.59 -24.12 -26.52
C ALA A 357 -6.40 -22.72 -27.13
N PHE A 358 -6.29 -21.68 -26.30
CA PHE A 358 -6.08 -20.32 -26.78
C PHE A 358 -4.68 -20.11 -27.35
N LYS A 359 -3.64 -20.75 -26.78
CA LYS A 359 -2.27 -20.69 -27.34
C LYS A 359 -2.24 -21.09 -28.82
N VAL A 360 -2.95 -22.16 -29.21
CA VAL A 360 -3.06 -22.60 -30.60
C VAL A 360 -3.75 -21.55 -31.49
N ILE A 361 -4.84 -20.93 -31.01
CA ILE A 361 -5.56 -19.89 -31.75
C ILE A 361 -4.65 -18.67 -31.95
N ARG A 362 -3.99 -18.24 -30.88
CA ARG A 362 -3.04 -17.13 -30.87
C ARG A 362 -1.92 -17.36 -31.87
N ASP A 363 -1.22 -18.50 -31.76
CA ASP A 363 -0.05 -18.81 -32.59
C ASP A 363 -0.41 -18.91 -34.08
N ARG A 364 -1.67 -19.24 -34.41
CA ARG A 364 -2.17 -19.17 -35.79
C ARG A 364 -2.49 -17.74 -36.23
N ALA A 365 -3.15 -16.97 -35.37
CA ALA A 365 -3.55 -15.60 -35.68
C ALA A 365 -2.33 -14.68 -35.84
N GLU A 366 -1.37 -14.76 -34.93
CA GLU A 366 -0.17 -13.90 -34.90
C GLU A 366 0.79 -14.14 -36.07
N LYS A 367 0.67 -15.28 -36.77
CA LYS A 367 1.39 -15.51 -38.04
C LYS A 367 0.96 -14.56 -39.15
N THR A 368 -0.23 -13.98 -39.06
CA THR A 368 -0.71 -13.00 -40.04
C THR A 368 -0.27 -11.61 -39.59
N PRO A 369 0.72 -10.99 -40.25
CA PRO A 369 1.15 -9.64 -39.88
C PRO A 369 0.03 -8.64 -40.15
N ILE A 370 -0.14 -7.69 -39.23
CA ILE A 370 -1.07 -6.58 -39.38
C ILE A 370 -0.27 -5.39 -39.90
N PHE A 371 -0.62 -4.90 -41.09
CA PHE A 371 -0.01 -3.72 -41.68
C PHE A 371 -0.97 -2.53 -41.56
N PHE A 372 -0.46 -1.42 -41.04
CA PHE A 372 -1.21 -0.17 -40.93
C PHE A 372 -0.77 0.88 -41.95
N ASN A 373 0.18 0.55 -42.83
CA ASN A 373 0.70 1.46 -43.83
C ASN A 373 -0.39 1.70 -44.88
N SER A 374 -0.79 2.96 -45.06
CA SER A 374 -1.75 3.36 -46.07
C SER A 374 -1.46 4.80 -46.48
N GLU A 375 -1.68 5.10 -47.76
CA GLU A 375 -1.63 6.45 -48.32
C GLU A 375 -2.90 7.26 -48.01
N GLN A 376 -3.88 6.65 -47.33
CA GLN A 376 -5.13 7.30 -47.00
C GLN A 376 -4.91 8.46 -46.02
N HIS A 377 -5.22 9.67 -46.48
CA HIS A 377 -5.14 10.88 -45.66
C HIS A 377 -6.27 10.93 -44.63
N CYS A 378 -6.00 10.39 -43.44
CA CYS A 378 -6.88 10.55 -42.29
C CYS A 378 -6.47 11.76 -41.43
N SER A 379 -7.44 12.59 -41.03
CA SER A 379 -7.20 13.82 -40.24
C SER A 379 -6.52 13.55 -38.89
N TYR A 380 -6.69 12.37 -38.32
CA TYR A 380 -6.05 11.99 -37.06
C TYR A 380 -4.54 11.75 -37.19
N ASN A 381 -4.00 11.60 -38.40
CA ASN A 381 -2.57 11.37 -38.65
C ASN A 381 -1.75 12.67 -38.75
N CYS A 382 -2.39 13.84 -38.83
CA CYS A 382 -1.71 15.13 -38.87
C CYS A 382 -0.84 15.40 -37.63
N ASP A 383 0.06 16.38 -37.70
CA ASP A 383 0.87 16.78 -36.56
C ASP A 383 0.02 17.29 -35.39
N PHE A 384 0.50 17.08 -34.17
CA PHE A 384 -0.07 17.67 -32.99
C PHE A 384 0.19 19.17 -32.92
N LYS A 385 -0.81 19.90 -32.41
CA LYS A 385 -0.77 21.35 -32.23
C LYS A 385 -0.62 21.73 -30.76
N MET A 386 -0.13 22.95 -30.51
CA MET A 386 0.11 23.47 -29.15
C MET A 386 -1.13 23.41 -28.25
N PHE A 387 -2.33 23.68 -28.79
CA PHE A 387 -3.56 23.60 -28.00
C PHE A 387 -3.86 22.18 -27.52
N GLU A 388 -3.48 21.14 -28.27
CA GLU A 388 -3.67 19.73 -27.87
C GLU A 388 -2.75 19.41 -26.68
N LEU A 389 -1.50 19.88 -26.73
CA LEU A 389 -0.53 19.73 -25.64
C LEU A 389 -1.01 20.46 -24.37
N LYS A 390 -1.37 21.75 -24.48
CA LYS A 390 -1.89 22.54 -23.35
C LYS A 390 -3.15 21.93 -22.75
N LYS A 391 -4.06 21.43 -23.59
CA LYS A 391 -5.27 20.71 -23.15
C LYS A 391 -4.96 19.38 -22.48
N ALA A 392 -3.94 18.66 -22.94
CA ALA A 392 -3.50 17.43 -22.29
C ALA A 392 -2.91 17.72 -20.90
N LEU A 393 -2.08 18.76 -20.78
CA LEU A 393 -1.48 19.19 -19.51
C LEU A 393 -2.50 19.72 -18.49
N SER A 394 -3.50 20.49 -18.93
CA SER A 394 -4.54 21.02 -18.03
C SER A 394 -5.43 19.94 -17.41
N GLN A 395 -5.55 18.78 -18.07
CA GLN A 395 -6.30 17.62 -17.56
C GLN A 395 -5.47 16.73 -16.61
N CYS A 396 -4.15 16.94 -16.54
CA CYS A 396 -3.27 16.15 -15.70
C CYS A 396 -3.37 16.59 -14.24
N ARG A 397 -3.45 15.61 -13.34
CA ARG A 397 -3.26 15.84 -11.90
C ARG A 397 -1.81 15.58 -11.54
N ASN A 398 -1.30 16.22 -10.50
CA ASN A 398 0.04 15.94 -9.96
C ASN A 398 0.08 14.52 -9.37
N THR A 399 0.45 13.55 -10.20
CA THR A 399 0.66 12.14 -9.83
C THR A 399 2.14 11.86 -9.57
N SER A 400 2.42 10.71 -8.94
CA SER A 400 3.79 10.22 -8.77
C SER A 400 4.51 10.06 -10.13
N PRO A 401 5.80 10.41 -10.21
CA PRO A 401 6.59 10.27 -11.43
C PRO A 401 6.89 8.79 -11.75
N GLY A 402 7.30 8.55 -13.00
CA GLY A 402 7.80 7.25 -13.45
C GLY A 402 9.27 7.01 -13.09
N PRO A 403 9.94 6.04 -13.75
CA PRO A 403 11.37 5.76 -13.55
C PRO A 403 12.28 6.95 -13.89
N ASP A 404 11.80 7.84 -14.77
CA ASP A 404 12.49 9.05 -15.23
C ASP A 404 12.48 10.19 -14.21
N GLY A 405 11.68 10.11 -13.13
CA GLY A 405 11.65 11.13 -12.08
C GLY A 405 10.97 12.44 -12.46
N ILE A 406 10.48 12.60 -13.70
CA ILE A 406 9.78 13.81 -14.16
C ILE A 406 8.34 13.81 -13.62
N ALA A 407 7.96 14.89 -12.95
CA ALA A 407 6.60 15.11 -12.47
C ALA A 407 5.84 16.13 -13.34
N TYR A 408 4.51 16.03 -13.39
CA TYR A 408 3.67 16.97 -14.14
C TYR A 408 3.84 18.44 -13.72
N CYS A 409 4.11 18.69 -12.44
CA CYS A 409 4.41 20.03 -11.97
C CYS A 409 5.68 20.61 -12.61
N MET A 410 6.68 19.80 -12.94
CA MET A 410 7.87 20.28 -13.67
C MET A 410 7.49 20.69 -15.10
N ILE A 411 6.73 19.84 -15.79
CA ILE A 411 6.30 20.09 -17.17
C ILE A 411 5.42 21.35 -17.27
N ASN A 412 4.51 21.54 -16.30
CA ASN A 412 3.62 22.70 -16.27
C ASN A 412 4.31 24.04 -15.99
N HIS A 413 5.55 24.03 -15.49
CA HIS A 413 6.34 25.25 -15.25
C HIS A 413 7.47 25.44 -16.28
N LEU A 414 7.46 24.69 -17.38
CA LEU A 414 8.32 25.00 -18.53
C LEU A 414 7.84 26.28 -19.21
N ASN A 415 8.77 27.04 -19.80
CA ASN A 415 8.43 28.20 -20.62
C ASN A 415 7.75 27.74 -21.94
N GLU A 416 7.11 28.69 -22.64
CA GLU A 416 6.36 28.40 -23.87
C GLU A 416 7.26 27.83 -24.99
N ASP A 417 8.50 28.31 -25.10
CA ASP A 417 9.46 27.82 -26.09
C ASP A 417 9.87 26.36 -25.80
N SER A 418 10.10 26.02 -24.55
CA SER A 418 10.39 24.63 -24.14
C SER A 418 9.20 23.71 -24.37
N LEU A 419 7.97 24.19 -24.12
CA LEU A 419 6.76 23.44 -24.46
C LEU A 419 6.62 23.24 -25.96
N PHE A 420 7.01 24.24 -26.76
CA PHE A 420 7.04 24.12 -28.22
C PHE A 420 8.05 23.08 -28.68
N ASN A 421 9.24 23.05 -28.09
CA ASN A 421 10.25 22.04 -28.41
C ASN A 421 9.84 20.63 -27.95
N ILE A 422 9.14 20.50 -26.82
CA ILE A 422 8.49 19.23 -26.44
C ILE A 422 7.43 18.80 -27.48
N LEU A 423 6.64 19.74 -28.00
CA LEU A 423 5.68 19.44 -29.06
C LEU A 423 6.37 18.96 -30.35
N GLN A 424 7.50 19.57 -30.73
CA GLN A 424 8.30 19.10 -31.85
C GLN A 424 8.81 17.68 -31.62
N LEU A 425 9.31 17.39 -30.41
CA LEU A 425 9.74 16.03 -30.04
C LEU A 425 8.58 15.02 -30.15
N PHE A 426 7.39 15.40 -29.69
CA PHE A 426 6.19 14.56 -29.81
C PHE A 426 5.77 14.34 -31.26
N ASN A 427 5.81 15.37 -32.10
CA ASN A 427 5.53 15.26 -33.53
C ASN A 427 6.57 14.40 -34.26
N ARG A 428 7.82 14.46 -33.83
CA ARG A 428 8.88 13.61 -34.35
C ARG A 428 8.65 12.15 -34.01
N ILE A 429 8.35 11.83 -32.74
CA ILE A 429 7.92 10.49 -32.30
C ILE A 429 6.72 10.00 -33.11
N TRP A 430 5.75 10.89 -33.37
CA TRP A 430 4.54 10.59 -34.11
C TRP A 430 4.79 10.25 -35.59
N LYS A 431 5.67 11.01 -36.26
CA LYS A 431 6.02 10.81 -37.68
C LYS A 431 6.93 9.62 -37.91
N GLU A 432 7.97 9.48 -37.10
CA GLU A 432 8.96 8.40 -37.25
C GLU A 432 8.41 7.06 -36.74
N GLY A 433 7.36 7.07 -35.92
CA GLY A 433 6.77 5.85 -35.36
C GLY A 433 7.66 5.15 -34.33
N ILE A 434 8.67 5.82 -33.78
CA ILE A 434 9.61 5.24 -32.82
C ILE A 434 9.19 5.60 -31.40
N TYR A 435 8.76 4.60 -30.64
CA TYR A 435 8.43 4.79 -29.22
C TYR A 435 9.69 4.68 -28.33
N PRO A 436 10.04 5.71 -27.54
CA PRO A 436 11.26 5.75 -26.76
C PRO A 436 11.45 4.55 -25.82
N THR A 437 12.66 4.00 -25.76
CA THR A 437 12.98 2.80 -24.98
C THR A 437 12.77 3.01 -23.48
N LYS A 438 13.23 4.14 -22.93
CA LYS A 438 13.04 4.50 -21.51
C LYS A 438 11.56 4.62 -21.12
N TRP A 439 10.66 4.91 -22.06
CA TRP A 439 9.22 4.99 -21.79
C TRP A 439 8.54 3.61 -21.74
N ARG A 440 9.23 2.54 -22.15
CA ARG A 440 8.75 1.16 -22.05
C ARG A 440 8.93 0.59 -20.64
N GLU A 441 9.79 1.19 -19.83
CA GLU A 441 10.04 0.81 -18.44
C GLU A 441 8.98 1.40 -17.49
N ALA A 442 8.64 0.66 -16.44
CA ALA A 442 7.73 1.12 -15.39
C ALA A 442 8.17 0.70 -13.99
N ILE A 443 7.83 1.51 -12.99
CA ILE A 443 7.91 1.10 -11.58
C ILE A 443 6.53 0.68 -11.12
N VAL A 444 6.37 -0.58 -10.74
CA VAL A 444 5.11 -1.15 -10.24
C VAL A 444 5.03 -0.98 -8.72
N ILE A 445 3.95 -0.34 -8.26
CA ILE A 445 3.61 -0.24 -6.83
C ILE A 445 2.47 -1.22 -6.54
N PRO A 446 2.70 -2.26 -5.73
CA PRO A 446 1.67 -3.22 -5.38
C PRO A 446 0.72 -2.60 -4.35
N ILE A 447 -0.58 -2.56 -4.67
CA ILE A 447 -1.62 -2.07 -3.76
C ILE A 447 -2.53 -3.22 -3.36
N LEU A 448 -2.64 -3.48 -2.05
CA LEU A 448 -3.50 -4.54 -1.53
C LEU A 448 -4.98 -4.26 -1.88
N LYS A 449 -5.67 -5.28 -2.39
CA LYS A 449 -7.11 -5.23 -2.63
C LYS A 449 -7.84 -5.11 -1.27
N PRO A 450 -8.87 -4.24 -1.15
CA PRO A 450 -9.62 -4.12 0.10
C PRO A 450 -10.16 -5.46 0.59
N GLY A 451 -9.94 -5.78 1.87
CA GLY A 451 -10.46 -6.99 2.51
C GLY A 451 -9.82 -8.32 2.07
N LYS A 452 -8.71 -8.28 1.32
CA LYS A 452 -7.97 -9.49 0.91
C LYS A 452 -6.77 -9.76 1.82
N ASP A 453 -6.34 -11.02 1.86
CA ASP A 453 -5.21 -11.45 2.66
C ASP A 453 -3.91 -10.81 2.16
N SER A 454 -3.22 -10.09 3.05
CA SER A 454 -1.93 -9.47 2.77
C SER A 454 -0.80 -10.47 2.54
N ALA A 455 -0.95 -11.72 2.97
CA ALA A 455 0.08 -12.75 2.78
C ALA A 455 0.08 -13.37 1.39
N ASP A 456 -1.02 -13.28 0.64
CA ASP A 456 -1.15 -13.82 -0.71
C ASP A 456 -0.67 -12.79 -1.77
N PRO A 457 0.35 -13.10 -2.58
CA PRO A 457 0.79 -12.26 -3.69
C PRO A 457 -0.34 -11.88 -4.68
N MET A 458 -1.35 -12.73 -4.85
CA MET A 458 -2.46 -12.50 -5.78
C MET A 458 -3.49 -11.47 -5.29
N SER A 459 -3.40 -11.10 -4.01
CA SER A 459 -4.23 -10.06 -3.38
C SER A 459 -3.81 -8.64 -3.77
N TYR A 460 -2.67 -8.46 -4.43
CA TYR A 460 -2.16 -7.14 -4.80
C TYR A 460 -2.53 -6.75 -6.24
N ARG A 461 -2.74 -5.45 -6.47
CA ARG A 461 -2.89 -4.84 -7.80
C ARG A 461 -1.55 -4.23 -8.24
N PRO A 462 -1.04 -4.54 -9.45
CA PRO A 462 0.19 -3.95 -9.96
C PRO A 462 -0.07 -2.56 -10.58
N ILE A 463 0.11 -1.48 -9.82
CA ILE A 463 -0.04 -0.12 -10.39
C ILE A 463 1.27 0.33 -11.03
N ALA A 464 1.28 0.48 -12.36
CA ALA A 464 2.46 0.88 -13.12
C ALA A 464 2.63 2.40 -13.16
N LEU A 465 3.77 2.89 -12.67
CA LEU A 465 4.21 4.26 -12.81
C LEU A 465 5.09 4.37 -14.06
N THR A 466 4.54 4.92 -15.14
CA THR A 466 5.27 5.27 -16.38
C THR A 466 5.65 6.75 -16.40
N SER A 467 6.50 7.14 -17.36
CA SER A 467 6.93 8.54 -17.59
C SER A 467 5.75 9.50 -17.73
N CYS A 468 5.85 10.68 -17.11
CA CYS A 468 4.84 11.74 -17.27
C CYS A 468 4.85 12.36 -18.68
N LEU A 469 6.01 12.43 -19.34
CA LEU A 469 6.09 12.87 -20.74
C LEU A 469 5.38 11.88 -21.66
N SER A 470 5.65 10.57 -21.49
CA SER A 470 4.94 9.52 -22.22
C SER A 470 3.42 9.63 -22.06
N LYS A 471 2.93 9.74 -20.82
CA LYS A 471 1.49 9.85 -20.54
C LYS A 471 0.86 11.10 -21.15
N THR A 472 1.63 12.17 -21.32
CA THR A 472 1.14 13.41 -21.96
C THR A 472 0.87 13.16 -23.44
N LEU A 473 1.82 12.54 -24.14
CA LEU A 473 1.64 12.12 -25.54
C LEU A 473 0.51 11.09 -25.67
N GLU A 474 0.48 10.07 -24.81
CA GLU A 474 -0.60 9.06 -24.77
C GLU A 474 -1.98 9.72 -24.65
N ARG A 475 -2.11 10.79 -23.85
CA ARG A 475 -3.38 11.51 -23.68
C ARG A 475 -3.79 12.26 -24.95
N MET A 476 -2.84 12.86 -25.67
CA MET A 476 -3.09 13.53 -26.94
C MET A 476 -3.55 12.52 -28.00
N VAL A 477 -2.84 11.39 -28.11
CA VAL A 477 -3.23 10.27 -29.00
C VAL A 477 -4.62 9.74 -28.62
N ASN A 478 -4.87 9.51 -27.33
CA ASN A 478 -6.15 8.98 -26.88
C ASN A 478 -7.32 9.94 -27.16
N ALA A 479 -7.09 11.26 -27.09
CA ALA A 479 -8.11 12.24 -27.42
C ALA A 479 -8.55 12.13 -28.90
N ARG A 480 -7.60 11.89 -29.81
CA ARG A 480 -7.88 11.65 -31.24
C ARG A 480 -8.56 10.30 -31.46
N LEU A 481 -8.07 9.24 -30.83
CA LEU A 481 -8.66 7.90 -30.92
C LEU A 481 -10.13 7.91 -30.47
N ILE A 482 -10.43 8.48 -29.31
CA ILE A 482 -11.80 8.58 -28.80
C ILE A 482 -12.68 9.39 -29.76
N TYR A 483 -12.19 10.51 -30.29
CA TYR A 483 -12.96 11.32 -31.23
C TYR A 483 -13.41 10.52 -32.45
N VAL A 484 -12.51 9.74 -33.05
CA VAL A 484 -12.83 8.87 -34.20
C VAL A 484 -13.81 7.78 -33.80
N LEU A 485 -13.55 7.05 -32.71
CA LEU A 485 -14.39 5.94 -32.24
C LEU A 485 -15.83 6.36 -31.90
N GLU A 486 -16.00 7.54 -31.29
CA GLU A 486 -17.31 8.09 -30.94
C GLU A 486 -18.06 8.60 -32.18
N THR A 487 -17.36 9.27 -33.11
CA THR A 487 -17.99 9.81 -34.35
C THR A 487 -18.49 8.70 -35.26
N SER A 488 -17.81 7.55 -35.25
CA SER A 488 -18.16 6.37 -36.04
C SER A 488 -19.04 5.35 -35.30
N ASN A 489 -19.43 5.62 -34.06
CA ASN A 489 -20.24 4.73 -33.21
C ASN A 489 -19.67 3.30 -33.06
N PHE A 490 -18.34 3.12 -33.09
CA PHE A 490 -17.71 1.81 -32.90
C PHE A 490 -17.82 1.28 -31.47
N ILE A 491 -17.87 2.17 -30.47
CA ILE A 491 -18.08 1.77 -29.08
C ILE A 491 -19.60 1.68 -28.84
N PRO A 492 -20.14 0.48 -28.53
CA PRO A 492 -21.57 0.30 -28.28
C PRO A 492 -22.07 1.23 -27.17
N LEU A 493 -23.30 1.75 -27.29
CA LEU A 493 -23.93 2.61 -26.28
C LEU A 493 -24.04 1.93 -24.91
N GLN A 494 -24.11 0.60 -24.90
CA GLN A 494 -24.21 -0.25 -23.73
C GLN A 494 -22.91 -0.33 -22.92
N GLN A 495 -21.78 0.13 -23.47
CA GLN A 495 -20.53 0.32 -22.73
C GLN A 495 -20.47 1.75 -22.21
N SER A 496 -20.57 1.93 -20.91
CA SER A 496 -20.56 3.24 -20.23
C SER A 496 -19.25 3.54 -19.48
N GLY A 497 -18.38 2.53 -19.30
CA GLY A 497 -17.14 2.67 -18.55
C GLY A 497 -16.16 3.66 -19.18
N PHE A 498 -15.62 4.59 -18.38
CA PHE A 498 -14.63 5.61 -18.78
C PHE A 498 -14.98 6.47 -20.00
N ARG A 499 -16.26 6.56 -20.37
CA ARG A 499 -16.74 7.45 -21.44
C ARG A 499 -17.17 8.79 -20.88
N LYS A 500 -17.05 9.83 -21.69
CA LYS A 500 -17.48 11.17 -21.30
C LYS A 500 -19.00 11.20 -21.16
N LYS A 501 -19.49 11.87 -20.12
CA LYS A 501 -20.93 12.04 -19.81
C LYS A 501 -21.69 10.75 -19.45
N LEU A 502 -20.98 9.63 -19.27
CA LEU A 502 -21.55 8.36 -18.79
C LEU A 502 -20.92 7.99 -17.44
N SER A 503 -21.67 7.22 -16.65
CA SER A 503 -21.34 6.86 -15.27
C SER A 503 -21.91 5.50 -14.91
N THR A 504 -21.54 4.99 -13.73
CA THR A 504 -22.13 3.76 -13.18
C THR A 504 -23.64 3.86 -12.97
N ILE A 505 -24.17 5.08 -12.79
CA ILE A 505 -25.60 5.32 -12.56
C ILE A 505 -26.40 4.98 -13.83
N ASP A 506 -25.86 5.24 -15.02
CA ASP A 506 -26.56 4.98 -16.28
C ASP A 506 -26.86 3.49 -16.45
N ASN A 507 -25.90 2.61 -16.15
CA ASN A 507 -26.12 1.15 -16.18
C ASN A 507 -27.12 0.71 -15.10
N ALA A 508 -27.06 1.30 -13.91
CA ALA A 508 -27.99 0.98 -12.82
C ALA A 508 -29.44 1.36 -13.17
N VAL A 509 -29.65 2.56 -13.71
CA VAL A 509 -30.96 3.05 -14.16
C VAL A 509 -31.48 2.22 -15.34
N TYR A 510 -30.61 1.83 -16.26
CA TYR A 510 -30.98 0.95 -17.37
C TYR A 510 -31.49 -0.41 -16.88
N LEU A 511 -30.77 -1.06 -15.96
CA LEU A 511 -31.20 -2.33 -15.36
C LEU A 511 -32.49 -2.16 -14.55
N GLU A 512 -32.59 -1.11 -13.74
CA GLU A 512 -33.79 -0.82 -12.97
C GLU A 512 -35.01 -0.63 -13.87
N THR A 513 -34.85 0.05 -15.00
CA THR A 513 -35.91 0.25 -15.99
C THR A 513 -36.36 -1.08 -16.58
N GLN A 514 -35.44 -1.99 -16.91
CA GLN A 514 -35.79 -3.35 -17.35
C GLN A 514 -36.57 -4.12 -16.27
N VAL A 515 -36.12 -4.05 -15.01
CA VAL A 515 -36.80 -4.70 -13.87
C VAL A 515 -38.22 -4.17 -13.72
N ARG A 516 -38.40 -2.84 -13.73
CA ARG A 516 -39.73 -2.20 -13.63
C ARG A 516 -40.62 -2.59 -14.81
N ASN A 517 -40.10 -2.59 -16.03
CA ASN A 517 -40.85 -3.02 -17.22
C ASN A 517 -41.28 -4.49 -17.14
N ALA A 518 -40.42 -5.36 -16.61
CA ALA A 518 -40.76 -6.76 -16.39
C ALA A 518 -41.90 -6.92 -15.38
N PHE A 519 -41.87 -6.15 -14.29
CA PHE A 519 -42.93 -6.15 -13.27
C PHE A 519 -44.26 -5.61 -13.78
N LEU A 520 -44.24 -4.57 -14.62
CA LEU A 520 -45.45 -4.01 -15.25
C LEU A 520 -46.10 -5.04 -16.19
N ARG A 521 -45.28 -5.74 -16.98
CA ARG A 521 -45.74 -6.78 -17.93
C ARG A 521 -46.04 -8.12 -17.27
N ARG A 522 -45.91 -8.25 -15.94
CA ARG A 522 -46.05 -9.51 -15.19
C ARG A 522 -45.20 -10.65 -15.77
N THR A 523 -44.02 -10.30 -16.25
CA THR A 523 -43.02 -11.23 -16.79
C THR A 523 -41.86 -11.40 -15.81
N HIS A 524 -41.04 -12.42 -16.02
CA HIS A 524 -39.80 -12.61 -15.31
C HIS A 524 -38.65 -11.88 -16.01
N LEU A 525 -37.71 -11.36 -15.24
CA LEU A 525 -36.41 -10.89 -15.73
C LEU A 525 -35.32 -11.62 -14.96
N VAL A 526 -34.39 -12.25 -15.67
CA VAL A 526 -33.21 -12.87 -15.08
C VAL A 526 -31.98 -12.12 -15.56
N SER A 527 -31.12 -11.72 -14.62
CA SER A 527 -29.87 -11.01 -14.88
C SER A 527 -28.69 -11.85 -14.41
N VAL A 528 -27.64 -11.91 -15.22
CA VAL A 528 -26.37 -12.57 -14.92
C VAL A 528 -25.27 -11.53 -14.92
N PHE A 529 -24.46 -11.52 -13.86
CA PHE A 529 -23.32 -10.64 -13.68
C PHE A 529 -22.04 -11.47 -13.72
N PHE A 530 -21.08 -11.07 -14.56
CA PHE A 530 -19.82 -11.79 -14.75
C PHE A 530 -18.65 -11.00 -14.17
N ASP A 531 -17.68 -11.71 -13.58
CA ASP A 531 -16.37 -11.16 -13.21
C ASP A 531 -15.30 -11.77 -14.13
N ILE A 532 -14.53 -10.92 -14.82
CA ILE A 532 -13.44 -11.35 -15.69
C ILE A 532 -12.13 -11.39 -14.89
N GLU A 533 -11.45 -12.54 -14.91
CA GLU A 533 -10.22 -12.70 -14.16
C GLU A 533 -9.06 -11.93 -14.77
N LYS A 534 -8.53 -10.96 -14.01
CA LYS A 534 -7.28 -10.24 -14.32
C LYS A 534 -7.31 -9.64 -15.73
N ALA A 535 -8.44 -9.03 -16.10
CA ALA A 535 -8.75 -8.65 -17.46
C ALA A 535 -7.65 -7.80 -18.14
N TYR A 536 -7.14 -6.78 -17.44
CA TYR A 536 -6.07 -5.89 -17.93
C TYR A 536 -4.75 -6.62 -18.15
N ASP A 537 -4.39 -7.54 -17.24
CA ASP A 537 -3.07 -8.20 -17.25
C ASP A 537 -3.00 -9.32 -18.30
N ARG A 538 -4.16 -9.82 -18.74
CA ARG A 538 -4.30 -10.90 -19.74
C ARG A 538 -4.83 -10.44 -21.08
N THR A 539 -5.04 -9.14 -21.28
CA THR A 539 -5.58 -8.64 -22.54
C THR A 539 -4.63 -8.98 -23.70
N TRP A 540 -5.16 -9.66 -24.71
CA TRP A 540 -4.36 -10.10 -25.85
C TRP A 540 -4.01 -8.92 -26.77
N ARG A 541 -2.71 -8.60 -26.87
CA ARG A 541 -2.25 -7.38 -27.58
C ARG A 541 -2.51 -7.44 -29.08
N TYR A 542 -2.27 -8.58 -29.72
CA TYR A 542 -2.57 -8.76 -31.14
C TYR A 542 -4.08 -8.64 -31.40
N GLY A 543 -4.92 -9.11 -30.48
CA GLY A 543 -6.38 -8.93 -30.53
C GLY A 543 -6.81 -7.46 -30.58
N ILE A 544 -6.16 -6.57 -29.81
CA ILE A 544 -6.39 -5.12 -29.87
C ILE A 544 -6.01 -4.57 -31.24
N LEU A 545 -4.82 -4.91 -31.74
CA LEU A 545 -4.33 -4.43 -33.04
C LEU A 545 -5.22 -4.91 -34.19
N LYS A 546 -5.71 -6.15 -34.12
CA LYS A 546 -6.66 -6.70 -35.09
C LYS A 546 -7.98 -5.94 -35.08
N THR A 547 -8.50 -5.60 -33.90
CA THR A 547 -9.70 -4.75 -33.80
C THR A 547 -9.47 -3.37 -34.43
N LEU A 548 -8.32 -2.73 -34.19
CA LEU A 548 -7.98 -1.45 -34.81
C LEU A 548 -7.92 -1.54 -36.35
N ALA A 549 -7.33 -2.62 -36.87
CA ALA A 549 -7.28 -2.87 -38.31
C ALA A 549 -8.68 -3.10 -38.90
N ASN A 550 -9.53 -3.88 -38.23
CA ASN A 550 -10.91 -4.13 -38.65
C ASN A 550 -11.78 -2.87 -38.65
N VAL A 551 -11.50 -1.93 -37.75
CA VAL A 551 -12.13 -0.60 -37.71
C VAL A 551 -11.70 0.28 -38.90
N GLY A 552 -10.58 -0.05 -39.54
CA GLY A 552 -10.03 0.72 -40.67
C GLY A 552 -9.05 1.82 -40.25
N PHE A 553 -8.46 1.74 -39.04
CA PHE A 553 -7.38 2.66 -38.68
C PHE A 553 -6.13 2.39 -39.52
N CYS A 554 -5.47 3.45 -39.99
CA CYS A 554 -4.24 3.37 -40.77
C CYS A 554 -3.31 4.57 -40.50
N GLY A 555 -2.03 4.44 -40.82
CA GLY A 555 -0.99 5.46 -40.61
C GLY A 555 -0.49 5.55 -39.17
N ASN A 556 -0.12 6.75 -38.74
CA ASN A 556 0.65 7.01 -37.52
C ASN A 556 -0.06 6.56 -36.24
N LEU A 557 -1.40 6.70 -36.15
CA LEU A 557 -2.15 6.37 -34.94
C LEU A 557 -2.05 4.89 -34.53
N PRO A 558 -2.42 3.92 -35.39
CA PRO A 558 -2.27 2.51 -35.04
C PRO A 558 -0.81 2.06 -34.94
N ILE A 559 0.13 2.66 -35.71
CA ILE A 559 1.57 2.41 -35.58
C ILE A 559 2.08 2.84 -34.20
N PHE A 560 1.66 4.00 -33.70
CA PHE A 560 1.99 4.44 -32.35
C PHE A 560 1.46 3.47 -31.29
N ILE A 561 0.20 3.02 -31.43
CA ILE A 561 -0.41 2.05 -30.51
C ILE A 561 0.33 0.71 -30.54
N GLN A 562 0.70 0.22 -31.72
CA GLN A 562 1.51 -0.99 -31.89
C GLN A 562 2.82 -0.86 -31.12
N ASN A 563 3.56 0.23 -31.33
CA ASN A 563 4.83 0.47 -30.65
C ASN A 563 4.68 0.70 -29.14
N PHE A 564 3.58 1.28 -28.69
CA PHE A 564 3.24 1.47 -27.28
C PHE A 564 2.98 0.13 -26.56
N LEU A 565 2.38 -0.85 -27.25
CA LEU A 565 2.07 -2.19 -26.74
C LEU A 565 3.23 -3.20 -26.89
N LEU A 566 4.27 -2.88 -27.67
CA LEU A 566 5.46 -3.74 -27.79
C LEU A 566 6.13 -3.96 -26.42
N LEU A 567 6.83 -5.10 -26.30
CA LEU A 567 7.52 -5.59 -25.09
C LEU A 567 7.91 -4.49 -24.10
N ARG A 568 7.33 -4.59 -22.89
CA ARG A 568 7.53 -3.65 -21.79
C ARG A 568 8.22 -4.35 -20.64
N SER A 569 8.98 -3.60 -19.86
CA SER A 569 9.63 -4.09 -18.66
C SER A 569 9.15 -3.32 -17.43
N PHE A 570 9.18 -3.97 -16.27
CA PHE A 570 8.83 -3.34 -15.02
C PHE A 570 9.68 -3.83 -13.85
N LYS A 571 9.84 -2.98 -12.85
CA LYS A 571 10.43 -3.32 -11.54
C LYS A 571 9.40 -3.07 -10.45
N VAL A 572 9.30 -3.96 -9.47
CA VAL A 572 8.39 -3.80 -8.33
C VAL A 572 9.12 -3.05 -7.22
N ARG A 573 8.46 -2.05 -6.62
CA ARG A 573 9.01 -1.29 -5.49
C ARG A 573 8.25 -1.56 -4.20
N ILE A 574 8.97 -2.00 -3.17
CA ILE A 574 8.47 -2.19 -1.80
C ILE A 574 9.26 -1.28 -0.87
N GLY A 575 8.60 -0.26 -0.30
CA GLY A 575 9.29 0.74 0.51
C GLY A 575 10.39 1.46 -0.29
N CYS A 576 11.64 1.20 0.07
CA CYS A 576 12.84 1.76 -0.56
C CYS A 576 13.56 0.79 -1.51
N THR A 577 13.16 -0.49 -1.57
CA THR A 577 13.84 -1.52 -2.36
C THR A 577 13.13 -1.75 -3.69
N LEU A 578 13.91 -2.05 -4.72
CA LEU A 578 13.43 -2.44 -6.05
C LEU A 578 13.75 -3.92 -6.26
N SER A 579 12.88 -4.60 -6.98
CA SER A 579 13.17 -5.93 -7.52
C SER A 579 14.06 -5.86 -8.75
N ASP A 580 14.43 -7.04 -9.25
CA ASP A 580 14.91 -7.23 -10.61
C ASP A 580 13.87 -6.79 -11.65
N SER A 581 14.34 -6.66 -12.89
CA SER A 581 13.50 -6.28 -14.03
C SER A 581 12.75 -7.50 -14.56
N PHE A 582 11.43 -7.36 -14.71
CA PHE A 582 10.56 -8.36 -15.28
C PHE A 582 10.00 -7.90 -16.63
N ILE A 583 9.70 -8.83 -17.52
CA ILE A 583 9.09 -8.56 -18.82
C ILE A 583 7.58 -8.77 -18.70
N GLN A 584 6.80 -7.83 -19.24
CA GLN A 584 5.37 -7.96 -19.41
C GLN A 584 5.07 -8.37 -20.86
N SER A 585 4.78 -9.65 -21.09
CA SER A 585 4.49 -10.19 -22.43
C SER A 585 3.12 -9.78 -22.95
N GLU A 586 2.09 -9.84 -22.09
CA GLU A 586 0.70 -9.56 -22.46
C GLU A 586 0.06 -8.53 -21.54
N GLY A 587 -1.18 -8.16 -21.87
CA GLY A 587 -1.94 -7.17 -21.14
C GLY A 587 -1.54 -5.74 -21.47
N VAL A 588 -2.28 -4.81 -20.88
CA VAL A 588 -2.09 -3.37 -21.04
C VAL A 588 -1.62 -2.74 -19.73
N PRO A 589 -0.73 -1.72 -19.76
CA PRO A 589 -0.23 -1.09 -18.54
C PRO A 589 -1.35 -0.50 -17.66
N GLN A 590 -1.47 -0.97 -16.42
CA GLN A 590 -2.40 -0.44 -15.42
C GLN A 590 -1.91 0.94 -14.93
N GLY A 591 -2.57 2.01 -15.37
CA GLY A 591 -2.20 3.40 -15.03
C GLY A 591 -1.94 4.30 -16.23
N SER A 592 -1.90 3.75 -17.45
CA SER A 592 -1.93 4.52 -18.69
C SER A 592 -3.37 4.88 -19.07
N VAL A 593 -3.54 6.08 -19.62
CA VAL A 593 -4.84 6.59 -20.09
C VAL A 593 -5.25 5.89 -21.39
N LEU A 594 -4.28 5.60 -22.28
CA LEU A 594 -4.52 4.96 -23.56
C LEU A 594 -4.91 3.48 -23.37
N SER A 595 -4.27 2.78 -22.43
CA SER A 595 -4.58 1.39 -22.09
C SER A 595 -6.06 1.14 -21.81
N VAL A 596 -6.73 2.07 -21.11
CA VAL A 596 -8.14 1.94 -20.75
C VAL A 596 -9.03 1.95 -21.99
N THR A 597 -8.78 2.87 -22.93
CA THR A 597 -9.55 2.97 -24.17
C THR A 597 -9.30 1.77 -25.08
N LEU A 598 -8.06 1.28 -25.16
CA LEU A 598 -7.73 0.07 -25.93
C LEU A 598 -8.40 -1.19 -25.35
N PHE A 599 -8.42 -1.31 -24.02
CA PHE A 599 -9.11 -2.40 -23.34
C PHE A 599 -10.62 -2.35 -23.61
N ILE A 600 -11.24 -1.17 -23.48
CA ILE A 600 -12.67 -0.98 -23.75
C ILE A 600 -13.01 -1.36 -25.20
N LEU A 601 -12.22 -0.88 -26.16
CA LEU A 601 -12.42 -1.20 -27.58
C LEU A 601 -12.41 -2.72 -27.83
N HIS A 602 -11.48 -3.44 -27.20
CA HIS A 602 -11.39 -4.89 -27.35
C HIS A 602 -12.55 -5.62 -26.66
N ILE A 603 -12.83 -5.32 -25.39
CA ILE A 603 -13.84 -6.05 -24.61
C ILE A 603 -15.26 -5.77 -25.11
N SER A 604 -15.55 -4.57 -25.61
CA SER A 604 -16.88 -4.19 -26.12
C SER A 604 -17.40 -5.08 -27.24
N ASN A 605 -16.51 -5.74 -27.99
CA ASN A 605 -16.87 -6.69 -29.05
C ASN A 605 -17.62 -7.93 -28.50
N ILE A 606 -17.54 -8.22 -27.21
CA ILE A 606 -18.29 -9.33 -26.60
C ILE A 606 -19.80 -9.16 -26.76
N LEU A 607 -20.29 -7.92 -26.74
CA LEU A 607 -21.71 -7.59 -26.87
C LEU A 607 -22.29 -7.94 -28.25
N LEU A 608 -21.44 -7.98 -29.28
CA LEU A 608 -21.85 -8.34 -30.66
C LEU A 608 -22.20 -9.83 -30.80
N ASN A 609 -21.83 -10.67 -29.82
CA ASN A 609 -22.08 -12.12 -29.84
C ASN A 609 -23.35 -12.52 -29.07
N LEU A 610 -24.08 -11.55 -28.51
CA LEU A 610 -25.29 -11.80 -27.75
C LEU A 610 -26.47 -12.07 -28.69
N PRO A 611 -27.35 -13.03 -28.37
CA PRO A 611 -28.62 -13.20 -29.06
C PRO A 611 -29.48 -11.94 -28.96
N GLN A 612 -30.30 -11.67 -29.99
CA GLN A 612 -31.18 -10.50 -30.03
C GLN A 612 -32.20 -10.45 -28.86
N SER A 613 -32.52 -11.60 -28.29
CA SER A 613 -33.40 -11.79 -27.12
C SER A 613 -32.76 -11.39 -25.78
N VAL A 614 -31.43 -11.19 -25.76
CA VAL A 614 -30.65 -10.92 -24.56
C VAL A 614 -30.05 -9.53 -24.65
N GLN A 615 -30.28 -8.72 -23.63
CA GLN A 615 -29.67 -7.41 -23.50
C GLN A 615 -28.37 -7.54 -22.70
N GLY A 616 -27.35 -6.76 -23.05
CA GLY A 616 -26.08 -6.73 -22.34
C GLY A 616 -25.65 -5.31 -22.06
N THR A 617 -25.05 -5.09 -20.89
CA THR A 617 -24.39 -3.83 -20.53
C THR A 617 -22.98 -4.10 -20.01
N LEU A 618 -22.09 -3.15 -20.25
CA LEU A 618 -20.71 -3.19 -19.79
C LEU A 618 -20.39 -1.92 -19.01
N TYR A 619 -19.66 -2.10 -17.91
CA TYR A 619 -18.90 -1.03 -17.28
C TYR A 619 -17.43 -1.47 -17.20
N VAL A 620 -16.65 -1.11 -18.22
CA VAL A 620 -15.26 -1.57 -18.36
C VAL A 620 -15.22 -3.10 -18.53
N ASP A 621 -14.80 -3.84 -17.51
CA ASP A 621 -14.76 -5.30 -17.45
C ASP A 621 -16.01 -5.93 -16.80
N ASP A 622 -16.83 -5.15 -16.10
CA ASP A 622 -18.07 -5.63 -15.46
C ASP A 622 -19.15 -5.83 -16.52
N LEU A 623 -19.39 -7.09 -16.89
CA LEU A 623 -20.41 -7.49 -17.85
C LEU A 623 -21.69 -7.94 -17.13
N GLN A 624 -22.82 -7.39 -17.56
CA GLN A 624 -24.14 -7.83 -17.16
C GLN A 624 -24.94 -8.20 -18.41
N ILE A 625 -25.66 -9.31 -18.36
CA ILE A 625 -26.67 -9.66 -19.36
C ILE A 625 -28.01 -9.92 -18.70
N SER A 626 -29.09 -9.62 -19.39
CA SER A 626 -30.45 -9.87 -18.92
C SER A 626 -31.37 -10.35 -20.03
N CYS A 627 -32.31 -11.21 -19.67
CA CYS A 627 -33.36 -11.68 -20.56
C CYS A 627 -34.71 -11.61 -19.84
N GLN A 628 -35.71 -11.10 -20.55
CA GLN A 628 -37.08 -10.93 -20.08
C GLN A 628 -38.01 -11.91 -20.82
N GLY A 629 -38.94 -12.53 -20.11
CA GLY A 629 -39.92 -13.44 -20.72
C GLY A 629 -41.03 -13.89 -19.78
N SER A 630 -42.09 -14.46 -20.34
CA SER A 630 -43.19 -15.06 -19.55
C SER A 630 -42.86 -16.48 -19.08
N SER A 631 -42.06 -17.25 -19.85
CA SER A 631 -41.65 -18.61 -19.50
C SER A 631 -40.20 -18.65 -19.01
N MET A 632 -40.00 -19.20 -17.82
CA MET A 632 -38.67 -19.37 -17.23
C MET A 632 -37.78 -20.28 -18.10
N HIS A 633 -38.33 -21.35 -18.68
CA HIS A 633 -37.57 -22.26 -19.53
C HIS A 633 -37.03 -21.58 -20.80
N LEU A 634 -37.79 -20.64 -21.37
CA LEU A 634 -37.31 -19.86 -22.52
C LEU A 634 -36.18 -18.92 -22.10
N ILE A 635 -36.34 -18.22 -20.97
CA ILE A 635 -35.32 -17.32 -20.42
C ILE A 635 -34.02 -18.09 -20.16
N GLU A 636 -34.11 -19.24 -19.48
CA GLU A 636 -32.97 -20.10 -19.19
C GLU A 636 -32.26 -20.53 -20.47
N ARG A 637 -33.00 -21.02 -21.47
CA ARG A 637 -32.43 -21.42 -22.76
C ARG A 637 -31.71 -20.26 -23.45
N GLN A 638 -32.33 -19.08 -23.51
CA GLN A 638 -31.75 -17.90 -24.18
C GLN A 638 -30.50 -17.40 -23.44
N LEU A 639 -30.54 -17.35 -22.11
CA LEU A 639 -29.38 -16.98 -21.29
C LEU A 639 -28.25 -18.00 -21.41
N GLN A 640 -28.56 -19.30 -21.44
CA GLN A 640 -27.55 -20.34 -21.59
C GLN A 640 -26.87 -20.25 -22.97
N ILE A 641 -27.61 -19.96 -24.04
CA ILE A 641 -27.04 -19.69 -25.37
C ILE A 641 -26.12 -18.47 -25.30
N ALA A 642 -26.56 -17.37 -24.69
CA ALA A 642 -25.75 -16.18 -24.54
C ALA A 642 -24.47 -16.45 -23.73
N ILE A 643 -24.56 -17.18 -22.62
CA ILE A 643 -23.41 -17.60 -21.80
C ILE A 643 -22.44 -18.45 -22.63
N ASN A 644 -22.94 -19.40 -23.43
CA ASN A 644 -22.10 -20.23 -24.29
C ASN A 644 -21.38 -19.40 -25.36
N ASN A 645 -22.05 -18.41 -25.95
CA ASN A 645 -21.43 -17.48 -26.91
C ASN A 645 -20.36 -16.62 -26.25
N ILE A 646 -20.63 -16.08 -25.06
CA ILE A 646 -19.67 -15.32 -24.25
C ILE A 646 -18.45 -16.19 -23.92
N LEU A 647 -18.65 -17.41 -23.44
CA LEU A 647 -17.57 -18.34 -23.10
C LEU A 647 -16.73 -18.69 -24.33
N THR A 648 -17.37 -18.92 -25.48
CA THR A 648 -16.69 -19.15 -26.75
C THR A 648 -15.86 -17.93 -27.15
N TRP A 649 -16.42 -16.73 -27.07
CA TRP A 649 -15.70 -15.49 -27.36
C TRP A 649 -14.50 -15.29 -26.42
N CYS A 650 -14.68 -15.51 -25.12
CA CYS A 650 -13.61 -15.44 -24.12
C CYS A 650 -12.47 -16.42 -24.43
N LYS A 651 -12.81 -17.67 -24.79
CA LYS A 651 -11.82 -18.68 -25.20
C LYS A 651 -11.04 -18.27 -26.45
N HIS A 652 -11.67 -17.58 -27.40
CA HIS A 652 -11.03 -17.10 -28.64
C HIS A 652 -10.22 -15.81 -28.47
N ASN A 653 -10.39 -15.08 -27.36
CA ASN A 653 -9.71 -13.80 -27.10
C ASN A 653 -8.83 -13.83 -25.83
N GLY A 654 -8.62 -15.00 -25.23
CA GLY A 654 -7.71 -15.16 -24.09
C GLY A 654 -8.27 -14.72 -22.74
N HIS A 655 -9.58 -14.49 -22.63
CA HIS A 655 -10.24 -14.12 -21.39
C HIS A 655 -10.75 -15.34 -20.60
N THR A 656 -10.86 -15.18 -19.28
CA THR A 656 -11.39 -16.22 -18.38
C THR A 656 -12.40 -15.57 -17.44
N ILE A 657 -13.59 -16.15 -17.34
CA ILE A 657 -14.64 -15.71 -16.40
C ILE A 657 -14.43 -16.43 -15.08
N SER A 658 -14.61 -15.71 -13.97
CA SER A 658 -14.54 -16.25 -12.61
C SER A 658 -15.91 -16.78 -12.18
N PRO A 659 -16.15 -18.11 -12.15
CA PRO A 659 -17.47 -18.64 -11.83
C PRO A 659 -17.87 -18.35 -10.38
N SER A 660 -16.90 -18.36 -9.45
CA SER A 660 -17.13 -18.16 -8.01
C SER A 660 -17.58 -16.75 -7.63
N LYS A 661 -17.35 -15.77 -8.52
CA LYS A 661 -17.75 -14.38 -8.31
C LYS A 661 -18.89 -13.93 -9.21
N SER A 662 -19.20 -14.72 -10.25
CA SER A 662 -20.33 -14.45 -11.13
C SER A 662 -21.62 -14.78 -10.39
N CYS A 663 -22.66 -13.97 -10.56
CA CYS A 663 -23.93 -14.16 -9.85
C CYS A 663 -25.13 -14.04 -10.78
N VAL A 664 -26.19 -14.76 -10.43
CA VAL A 664 -27.48 -14.72 -11.15
C VAL A 664 -28.53 -14.18 -10.20
N VAL A 665 -29.35 -13.26 -10.68
CA VAL A 665 -30.45 -12.65 -9.94
C VAL A 665 -31.74 -12.76 -10.75
N HIS A 666 -32.77 -13.34 -10.14
CA HIS A 666 -34.10 -13.43 -10.70
C HIS A 666 -34.99 -12.33 -10.10
N PHE A 667 -35.56 -11.51 -10.96
CA PHE A 667 -36.53 -10.48 -10.61
C PHE A 667 -37.92 -10.92 -11.06
N CYS A 668 -38.83 -11.08 -10.10
CA CYS A 668 -40.26 -11.27 -10.34
C CYS A 668 -41.08 -10.52 -9.29
N ARG A 669 -42.31 -10.13 -9.63
CA ARG A 669 -43.30 -9.77 -8.62
C ARG A 669 -43.82 -11.06 -7.99
N LYS A 670 -43.79 -11.11 -6.66
CA LYS A 670 -44.54 -12.12 -5.90
C LYS A 670 -46.03 -11.90 -6.04
#